data_AF-A0A0U5MCJ9-F1
#
_entry.id   AF-A0A0U5MCJ9-F1
#
_cell.length_a   1.000
_cell.length_b   1.000
_cell.length_c   1.000
_cell.angle_alpha   90.00
_cell.angle_beta   90.00
_cell.angle_gamma   90.00
#
_symmetry.space_group_name_H-M   'P 1'
#
loop_
_entity.id
_entity.type
_entity.pdbx_description
1 polymer ?
#
loop_
_entity_poly.entity_id
_entity_poly.type
_entity_poly.pdbx_seq_one_letter_code
_entity_poly.pdbx_strand_id
1 'polypeptide(L)'
;MPYILVEDFRAGLDTRKTVLTAPPGSLQTLSNAHITRGGEIEKRKAFVGKYTLPAGTFGMAAANSKLYVFGSATAPAVPTGVTYQRLQHPDGLTMSRVVDAEVFNGKLYVLAEYSDGSVFHFYDGALVTDWGAGIVRSAMTNNDGIAEHLRALIDADADYTATRVGSVVTVTGPVGTTYAVSTTATNGGATDNQALTAATTQVAISGISETRASGTVTITGGTANTAATGTVTLTGGASGSVSSITVNGVEVLGATVNYNASLTQTATDIATQINSYTSSPEYTAAAVGAVVTISAAQSVGADANGFVVAATASTITTSTANMASGVTNAITSIKVDGIEVLGSRVNWSISNSAMATNVASTVTSYSSSPDYDATASSSSVTIKAAAGAGAGANGKVITVTTSGSVTVTGSGNALAGGVSAVTGQSQISTLTVGGTFEVDDRFSVTLGDKTFGAATRPSGKATSVKTIKSKVYATAASLMPFCALNDPTKWSSNETGAGVINMANQDAGSEELVGMEIYYNRVAIFSRGSIQLWQLDADPNQNTQIQVVRNNGAVAGGAIMQFGDADVFYLSASGLRSLRARDASNAAAVSDVGTPVDKLLIEHMLSLGATNTAKARAIVEPVTGRFWLALGNLIYVFSYFSGSKIAAWSTYDPGFTPDEMVVLGNRIYVRAADEIYLYGGDDEVTYDNCTVTVELPMLDGQAPATSKTVAGIDVACSNTWSVYVGTDPLHPTVRDLVGTVTQTTYSLGQVAAVGEGTHIGLKLVCASAGAATLSNVIVHYTSVGSG
;
A
#
# COMPACT_ATOMS: atom_id res chain seq x y z
N MET A 1 52.38 -53.32 4.77
CA MET A 1 51.86 -53.22 6.15
C MET A 1 50.37 -52.91 6.08
N PRO A 2 49.55 -53.42 7.00
CA PRO A 2 48.17 -52.94 7.17
C PRO A 2 48.13 -51.42 7.35
N TYR A 3 47.05 -50.80 6.87
CA TYR A 3 46.83 -49.37 7.06
C TYR A 3 45.36 -49.04 7.29
N ILE A 4 45.11 -47.95 7.99
CA ILE A 4 43.78 -47.33 8.13
C ILE A 4 43.78 -46.07 7.26
N LEU A 5 42.87 -46.01 6.28
CA LEU A 5 42.68 -44.84 5.43
C LEU A 5 41.45 -44.06 5.91
N VAL A 6 41.64 -42.77 6.20
CA VAL A 6 40.56 -41.80 6.26
C VAL A 6 40.51 -41.11 4.91
N GLU A 7 39.59 -41.57 4.06
CA GLU A 7 39.50 -41.15 2.64
C GLU A 7 39.03 -39.71 2.50
N ASP A 8 38.06 -39.30 3.30
CA ASP A 8 37.51 -37.94 3.34
C ASP A 8 36.88 -37.62 4.70
N PHE A 9 36.41 -36.39 4.85
CA PHE A 9 35.82 -35.84 6.08
C PHE A 9 34.36 -35.43 5.89
N ARG A 10 33.62 -36.09 4.98
CA ARG A 10 32.24 -35.70 4.61
C ARG A 10 31.24 -35.70 5.76
N ALA A 11 31.54 -36.42 6.85
CA ALA A 11 30.70 -36.47 8.05
C ALA A 11 30.87 -35.23 8.95
N GLY A 12 32.03 -34.54 8.86
CA GLY A 12 32.33 -33.38 9.69
C GLY A 12 32.30 -33.67 11.19
N LEU A 13 32.04 -32.63 11.98
CA LEU A 13 31.90 -32.69 13.44
C LEU A 13 30.67 -33.50 13.84
N ASP A 14 30.87 -34.58 14.61
CA ASP A 14 29.82 -35.46 15.11
C ASP A 14 30.11 -35.94 16.54
N THR A 15 29.34 -35.42 17.49
CA THR A 15 29.45 -35.70 18.93
C THR A 15 28.43 -36.70 19.45
N ARG A 16 27.66 -37.34 18.56
CA ARG A 16 26.60 -38.30 18.94
C ARG A 16 27.15 -39.59 19.52
N LYS A 17 28.33 -40.00 19.06
CA LYS A 17 29.04 -41.20 19.53
C LYS A 17 30.27 -40.81 20.33
N THR A 18 30.66 -41.68 21.24
CA THR A 18 31.92 -41.54 21.98
C THR A 18 33.11 -41.61 21.01
N VAL A 19 34.21 -40.96 21.37
CA VAL A 19 35.49 -40.97 20.63
C VAL A 19 36.00 -42.37 20.24
N LEU A 20 35.63 -43.44 20.96
CA LEU A 20 36.04 -44.83 20.66
C LEU A 20 35.16 -45.56 19.63
N THR A 21 33.93 -45.10 19.40
CA THR A 21 32.93 -45.83 18.59
C THR A 21 32.40 -45.03 17.40
N ALA A 22 32.85 -43.77 17.28
CA ALA A 22 32.53 -42.93 16.14
C ALA A 22 33.25 -43.44 14.87
N PRO A 23 32.56 -43.42 13.72
CA PRO A 23 33.11 -44.00 12.49
C PRO A 23 34.33 -43.21 11.98
N PRO A 24 35.30 -43.88 11.34
CA PRO A 24 36.38 -43.20 10.63
C PRO A 24 35.85 -42.15 9.64
N GLY A 25 36.50 -40.98 9.58
CA GLY A 25 36.08 -39.84 8.74
C GLY A 25 35.05 -38.89 9.38
N SER A 26 34.47 -39.26 10.53
CA SER A 26 33.81 -38.30 11.42
C SER A 26 34.85 -37.58 12.30
N LEU A 27 34.49 -36.43 12.86
CA LEU A 27 35.39 -35.59 13.64
C LEU A 27 34.81 -35.34 15.04
N GLN A 28 35.66 -35.44 16.06
CA GLN A 28 35.33 -35.02 17.43
C GLN A 28 35.54 -33.52 17.63
N THR A 29 36.47 -32.93 16.86
CA THR A 29 36.69 -31.49 16.80
C THR A 29 36.99 -31.08 15.36
N LEU A 30 36.33 -30.01 14.91
CA LEU A 30 36.68 -29.27 13.70
C LEU A 30 36.50 -27.78 13.97
N SER A 31 37.61 -27.10 14.26
CA SER A 31 37.63 -25.66 14.57
C SER A 31 38.39 -24.86 13.52
N ASN A 32 37.91 -23.64 13.26
CA ASN A 32 38.43 -22.69 12.27
C ASN A 32 38.60 -23.24 10.85
N ALA A 33 37.80 -24.23 10.50
CA ALA A 33 37.81 -24.86 9.19
C ALA A 33 36.43 -25.39 8.84
N HIS A 34 36.23 -25.77 7.59
CA HIS A 34 34.96 -26.27 7.07
C HIS A 34 35.19 -27.35 6.01
N ILE A 35 34.12 -28.06 5.62
CA ILE A 35 34.20 -29.13 4.62
C ILE A 35 33.94 -28.57 3.21
N THR A 36 34.79 -28.91 2.25
CA THR A 36 34.65 -28.52 0.84
C THR A 36 33.68 -29.43 0.09
N ARG A 37 33.33 -29.09 -1.16
CA ARG A 37 32.50 -29.95 -2.02
C ARG A 37 33.14 -31.32 -2.33
N GLY A 38 34.46 -31.42 -2.20
CA GLY A 38 35.24 -32.64 -2.38
C GLY A 38 35.36 -33.50 -1.11
N GLY A 39 34.82 -33.05 0.04
CA GLY A 39 34.96 -33.75 1.31
C GLY A 39 36.28 -33.48 2.04
N GLU A 40 37.05 -32.49 1.60
CA GLU A 40 38.31 -32.07 2.23
C GLU A 40 38.05 -31.04 3.33
N ILE A 41 38.99 -30.90 4.26
CA ILE A 41 38.98 -29.82 5.25
C ILE A 41 39.72 -28.62 4.69
N GLU A 42 39.10 -27.44 4.76
CA GLU A 42 39.71 -26.16 4.36
C GLU A 42 39.63 -25.15 5.51
N LYS A 43 40.77 -24.48 5.78
CA LYS A 43 40.86 -23.38 6.76
C LYS A 43 39.86 -22.27 6.43
N ARG A 44 39.25 -21.67 7.44
CA ARG A 44 38.39 -20.48 7.25
C ARG A 44 39.21 -19.27 6.79
N LYS A 45 38.57 -18.35 6.07
CA LYS A 45 39.18 -17.05 5.75
C LYS A 45 39.23 -16.17 7.01
N ALA A 46 40.00 -15.09 6.95
CA ALA A 46 40.11 -14.12 8.02
C ALA A 46 38.83 -13.29 8.19
N PHE A 47 38.54 -12.87 9.42
CA PHE A 47 37.63 -11.76 9.68
C PHE A 47 38.47 -10.48 9.74
N VAL A 48 38.58 -9.77 8.61
CA VAL A 48 39.46 -8.60 8.49
C VAL A 48 38.71 -7.36 8.93
N GLY A 49 39.25 -6.59 9.88
CA GLY A 49 38.67 -5.31 10.29
C GLY A 49 38.53 -4.38 9.08
N LYS A 50 37.32 -3.92 8.81
CA LYS A 50 36.96 -3.11 7.64
C LYS A 50 36.61 -1.67 8.02
N TYR A 51 35.82 -1.49 9.07
CA TYR A 51 35.38 -0.17 9.53
C TYR A 51 35.32 -0.11 11.05
N THR A 52 35.95 0.92 11.62
CA THR A 52 35.72 1.36 13.00
C THR A 52 34.56 2.34 13.03
N LEU A 53 33.57 2.07 13.87
CA LEU A 53 32.37 2.87 14.03
C LEU A 53 32.48 3.81 15.22
N PRO A 54 31.82 4.97 15.18
CA PRO A 54 31.69 5.81 16.35
C PRO A 54 30.81 5.14 17.41
N ALA A 55 31.13 5.38 18.68
CA ALA A 55 30.32 4.97 19.82
C ALA A 55 28.88 5.49 19.70
N GLY A 56 27.92 4.75 20.24
CA GLY A 56 26.49 5.09 20.14
C GLY A 56 25.86 4.69 18.80
N THR A 57 26.53 3.84 18.02
CA THR A 57 25.94 3.13 16.89
C THR A 57 25.56 1.71 17.28
N PHE A 58 24.51 1.17 16.68
CA PHE A 58 23.94 -0.13 17.01
C PHE A 58 23.46 -0.84 15.75
N GLY A 59 23.48 -2.18 15.79
CA GLY A 59 22.99 -3.04 14.72
C GLY A 59 23.70 -2.83 13.37
N MET A 60 23.25 -3.60 12.37
CA MET A 60 23.73 -3.49 11.00
C MET A 60 22.67 -4.07 10.04
N ALA A 61 22.41 -3.41 8.92
CA ALA A 61 21.53 -3.94 7.88
C ALA A 61 22.03 -3.55 6.48
N ALA A 62 21.65 -4.29 5.45
CA ALA A 62 21.93 -3.94 4.06
C ALA A 62 20.65 -3.65 3.30
N ALA A 63 20.62 -2.51 2.59
CA ALA A 63 19.53 -2.15 1.68
C ALA A 63 20.07 -1.26 0.57
N ASN A 64 19.53 -1.37 -0.65
CA ASN A 64 19.93 -0.57 -1.81
C ASN A 64 21.46 -0.47 -2.00
N SER A 65 22.16 -1.61 -1.89
CA SER A 65 23.62 -1.71 -2.02
C SER A 65 24.42 -0.86 -1.02
N LYS A 66 23.82 -0.46 0.10
CA LYS A 66 24.46 0.28 1.19
C LYS A 66 24.41 -0.51 2.48
N LEU A 67 25.43 -0.33 3.30
CA LEU A 67 25.48 -0.83 4.67
C LEU A 67 24.96 0.26 5.61
N TYR A 68 23.99 -0.08 6.45
CA TYR A 68 23.38 0.82 7.43
C TYR A 68 23.79 0.44 8.85
N VAL A 69 24.06 1.45 9.67
CA VAL A 69 24.16 1.37 11.12
C VAL A 69 23.22 2.40 11.74
N PHE A 70 22.78 2.16 12.96
CA PHE A 70 21.68 2.91 13.56
C PHE A 70 22.08 3.59 14.85
N GLY A 71 21.36 4.66 15.22
CA GLY A 71 21.52 5.33 16.51
C GLY A 71 20.46 6.39 16.71
N SER A 72 20.35 6.92 17.93
CA SER A 72 19.30 7.90 18.30
C SER A 72 19.80 9.35 18.33
N ALA A 73 21.10 9.54 18.50
CA ALA A 73 21.75 10.85 18.49
C ALA A 73 21.82 11.44 17.08
N THR A 74 22.17 12.72 16.98
CA THR A 74 22.55 13.36 15.72
C THR A 74 23.63 12.53 15.02
N ALA A 75 23.57 12.47 13.69
CA ALA A 75 24.45 11.61 12.90
C ALA A 75 25.95 11.88 13.20
N PRO A 76 26.69 10.87 13.68
CA PRO A 76 28.13 10.98 13.86
C PRO A 76 28.85 10.87 12.51
N ALA A 77 30.14 11.21 12.48
CA ALA A 77 30.99 10.95 11.32
C ALA A 77 31.23 9.43 11.18
N VAL A 78 30.53 8.80 10.22
CA VAL A 78 30.71 7.38 9.88
C VAL A 78 31.68 7.20 8.70
N PRO A 79 32.40 6.06 8.62
CA PRO A 79 33.30 5.78 7.50
C PRO A 79 32.61 5.75 6.13
N THR A 80 33.35 6.07 5.07
CA THR A 80 32.86 5.91 3.69
C THR A 80 32.49 4.45 3.42
N GLY A 81 31.28 4.23 2.90
CA GLY A 81 30.71 2.89 2.69
C GLY A 81 29.72 2.46 3.78
N VAL A 82 29.65 3.19 4.89
CA VAL A 82 28.66 3.02 5.95
C VAL A 82 27.69 4.20 5.95
N THR A 83 26.40 3.92 6.09
CA THR A 83 25.33 4.92 6.20
C THR A 83 24.78 4.92 7.61
N TYR A 84 24.74 6.07 8.26
CA TYR A 84 24.05 6.21 9.55
C TYR A 84 22.58 6.56 9.32
N GLN A 85 21.66 5.76 9.87
CA GLN A 85 20.24 6.10 9.91
C GLN A 85 19.83 6.41 11.35
N ARG A 86 19.38 7.65 11.56
CA ARG A 86 18.92 8.12 12.86
C ARG A 86 17.53 7.57 13.16
N LEU A 87 17.38 6.92 14.31
CA LEU A 87 16.14 6.40 14.87
C LEU A 87 15.87 7.19 16.16
N GLN A 88 15.19 8.33 16.03
CA GLN A 88 15.02 9.25 17.15
C GLN A 88 13.83 8.83 18.03
N HIS A 89 14.08 8.58 19.33
CA HIS A 89 13.01 8.39 20.31
C HIS A 89 12.17 9.67 20.43
N PRO A 90 10.82 9.58 20.49
CA PRO A 90 9.96 10.76 20.64
C PRO A 90 10.24 11.55 21.93
N ASP A 91 10.54 10.86 23.04
CA ASP A 91 10.84 11.47 24.34
C ASP A 91 12.36 11.67 24.58
N GLY A 92 13.19 11.44 23.56
CA GLY A 92 14.65 11.67 23.65
C GLY A 92 15.46 10.62 24.42
N LEU A 93 14.90 9.43 24.70
CA LEU A 93 15.65 8.32 25.29
C LEU A 93 16.77 7.82 24.36
N THR A 94 17.84 7.32 24.96
CA THR A 94 18.97 6.74 24.22
C THR A 94 18.68 5.32 23.81
N MET A 95 18.98 5.01 22.54
CA MET A 95 18.89 3.66 21.98
C MET A 95 19.87 2.70 22.67
N SER A 96 19.46 1.45 22.88
CA SER A 96 20.25 0.38 23.50
C SER A 96 20.65 -0.71 22.51
N ARG A 97 19.79 -1.05 21.53
CA ARG A 97 20.09 -1.96 20.43
C ARG A 97 19.08 -1.89 19.29
N VAL A 98 19.42 -2.49 18.16
CA VAL A 98 18.44 -2.92 17.15
C VAL A 98 17.91 -4.30 17.55
N VAL A 99 16.59 -4.47 17.58
CA VAL A 99 15.96 -5.76 17.82
C VAL A 99 15.95 -6.58 16.54
N ASP A 100 15.47 -5.96 15.46
CA ASP A 100 15.35 -6.55 14.12
C ASP A 100 15.27 -5.44 13.06
N ALA A 101 15.65 -5.75 11.81
CA ALA A 101 15.58 -4.83 10.69
C ALA A 101 15.27 -5.57 9.39
N GLU A 102 14.32 -5.05 8.63
CA GLU A 102 13.81 -5.69 7.43
C GLU A 102 13.69 -4.70 6.27
N VAL A 103 13.91 -5.17 5.04
CA VAL A 103 13.77 -4.34 3.84
C VAL A 103 12.32 -4.35 3.35
N PHE A 104 11.75 -3.15 3.17
CA PHE A 104 10.44 -2.93 2.57
C PHE A 104 10.51 -1.81 1.52
N ASN A 105 10.18 -2.13 0.26
CA ASN A 105 10.25 -1.20 -0.88
C ASN A 105 11.63 -0.50 -1.00
N GLY A 106 12.71 -1.28 -0.82
CA GLY A 106 14.08 -0.79 -0.84
C GLY A 106 14.50 0.06 0.36
N LYS A 107 13.62 0.32 1.33
CA LYS A 107 13.89 1.08 2.56
C LYS A 107 13.90 0.14 3.76
N LEU A 108 14.48 0.57 4.87
CA LEU A 108 14.55 -0.23 6.09
C LEU A 108 13.37 0.07 7.01
N TYR A 109 12.73 -0.99 7.47
CA TYR A 109 11.85 -1.00 8.64
C TYR A 109 12.63 -1.55 9.83
N VAL A 110 12.75 -0.78 10.91
CA VAL A 110 13.68 -1.09 12.00
C VAL A 110 12.94 -1.07 13.34
N LEU A 111 13.17 -2.11 14.13
CA LEU A 111 12.78 -2.19 15.53
C LEU A 111 13.97 -1.76 16.40
N ALA A 112 13.83 -0.65 17.14
CA ALA A 112 14.87 -0.14 18.03
C ALA A 112 14.42 -0.23 19.48
N GLU A 113 15.27 -0.81 20.33
CA GLU A 113 15.10 -0.83 21.78
C GLU A 113 15.82 0.36 22.42
N TYR A 114 15.24 0.92 23.48
CA TYR A 114 15.76 2.09 24.19
C TYR A 114 16.14 1.77 25.65
N SER A 115 16.74 2.73 26.35
CA SER A 115 17.29 2.58 27.70
C SER A 115 16.29 2.13 28.76
N ASP A 116 14.98 2.34 28.55
CA ASP A 116 13.89 1.88 29.41
C ASP A 116 13.34 0.49 29.00
N GLY A 117 13.93 -0.13 27.97
CA GLY A 117 13.51 -1.39 27.38
C GLY A 117 12.28 -1.28 26.49
N SER A 118 11.76 -0.08 26.19
CA SER A 118 10.71 0.12 25.19
C SER A 118 11.24 -0.21 23.78
N VAL A 119 10.34 -0.64 22.88
CA VAL A 119 10.67 -0.91 21.48
C VAL A 119 9.83 0.00 20.60
N PHE A 120 10.50 0.77 19.74
CA PHE A 120 9.86 1.64 18.76
C PHE A 120 10.17 1.22 17.34
N HIS A 121 9.22 1.52 16.47
CA HIS A 121 9.22 1.14 15.07
C HIS A 121 9.59 2.34 14.21
N PHE A 122 10.46 2.14 13.23
CA PHE A 122 10.90 3.17 12.31
C PHE A 122 10.82 2.68 10.87
N TYR A 123 10.39 3.53 9.95
CA TYR A 123 10.47 3.28 8.52
C TYR A 123 11.27 4.40 7.86
N ASP A 124 12.37 4.04 7.21
CA ASP A 124 13.30 5.00 6.59
C ASP A 124 13.84 6.05 7.57
N GLY A 125 14.00 5.66 8.84
CA GLY A 125 14.41 6.56 9.94
C GLY A 125 13.30 7.39 10.56
N ALA A 126 12.10 7.42 9.97
CA ALA A 126 10.94 8.10 10.53
C ALA A 126 10.18 7.20 11.52
N LEU A 127 9.76 7.77 12.66
CA LEU A 127 8.97 7.06 13.67
C LEU A 127 7.61 6.62 13.10
N VAL A 128 7.24 5.35 13.30
CA VAL A 128 5.91 4.82 12.95
C VAL A 128 4.93 5.10 14.09
N THR A 129 4.22 6.22 14.00
CA THR A 129 3.40 6.79 15.09
C THR A 129 2.16 5.94 15.44
N ASP A 130 1.52 5.30 14.46
CA ASP A 130 1.38 3.84 14.49
C ASP A 130 1.15 3.17 15.85
N TRP A 131 2.28 2.71 16.39
CA TRP A 131 2.38 1.88 17.57
C TRP A 131 2.19 2.63 18.89
N GLY A 132 2.30 3.96 18.88
CA GLY A 132 2.21 4.80 20.08
C GLY A 132 0.94 5.66 20.18
N ALA A 133 0.02 5.57 19.21
CA ALA A 133 -1.17 6.40 19.24
C ALA A 133 -2.13 5.98 20.36
N GLY A 134 -2.70 6.98 21.03
CA GLY A 134 -3.58 6.80 22.18
C GLY A 134 -2.94 6.20 23.43
N ILE A 135 -1.64 5.89 23.43
CA ILE A 135 -0.89 5.47 24.62
C ILE A 135 -0.28 6.69 25.28
N VAL A 136 -0.53 6.86 26.59
CA VAL A 136 0.04 7.94 27.38
C VAL A 136 1.53 7.74 27.57
N ARG A 137 2.30 8.79 27.29
CA ARG A 137 3.76 8.80 27.41
C ARG A 137 4.22 9.79 28.46
N SER A 138 5.42 9.56 28.99
CA SER A 138 6.07 10.43 29.96
C SER A 138 6.08 11.91 29.54
N ALA A 139 6.25 12.18 28.24
CA ALA A 139 6.29 13.52 27.68
C ALA A 139 4.94 14.27 27.68
N MET A 140 3.80 13.60 27.85
CA MET A 140 2.49 14.28 27.88
C MET A 140 2.24 15.02 29.21
N THR A 141 2.91 14.61 30.29
CA THR A 141 2.97 15.23 31.65
C THR A 141 1.65 15.46 32.40
N ASN A 142 0.50 15.57 31.74
CA ASN A 142 -0.82 15.81 32.32
C ASN A 142 -1.95 15.51 31.28
N ASN A 143 -3.21 15.69 31.69
CA ASN A 143 -4.38 15.44 30.83
C ASN A 143 -4.51 16.40 29.64
N ASP A 144 -3.93 17.60 29.68
CA ASP A 144 -3.88 18.52 28.53
C ASP A 144 -2.96 17.97 27.43
N GLY A 145 -1.81 17.37 27.81
CA GLY A 145 -0.94 16.67 26.86
C GLY A 145 -1.58 15.44 26.23
N ILE A 146 -2.37 14.68 27.00
CA ILE A 146 -3.15 13.53 26.46
C ILE A 146 -4.21 14.03 25.48
N ALA A 147 -4.93 15.10 25.83
CA ALA A 147 -5.92 15.72 24.97
C ALA A 147 -5.28 16.26 23.68
N GLU A 148 -4.06 16.80 23.72
CA GLU A 148 -3.35 17.21 22.50
C GLU A 148 -2.98 16.02 21.61
N HIS A 149 -2.56 14.91 22.21
CA HIS A 149 -2.28 13.68 21.46
C HIS A 149 -3.54 13.18 20.73
N LEU A 150 -4.68 13.11 21.42
CA LEU A 150 -5.95 12.72 20.80
C LEU A 150 -6.41 13.72 19.73
N ARG A 151 -6.30 15.02 19.99
CA ARG A 151 -6.63 16.07 19.01
C ARG A 151 -5.81 15.90 17.74
N ALA A 152 -4.49 15.72 17.85
CA ALA A 152 -3.61 15.54 16.70
C ALA A 152 -3.94 14.28 15.89
N LEU A 153 -4.37 13.20 16.54
CA LEU A 153 -4.79 11.97 15.85
C LEU A 153 -6.10 12.17 15.06
N ILE A 154 -7.07 12.89 15.62
CA ILE A 154 -8.36 13.14 14.98
C ILE A 154 -8.21 14.14 13.83
N ASP A 155 -7.46 15.22 14.05
CA ASP A 155 -7.26 16.32 13.09
C ASP A 155 -6.39 15.91 11.88
N ALA A 156 -5.70 14.77 11.97
CA ALA A 156 -4.99 14.18 10.84
C ALA A 156 -5.92 13.47 9.84
N ASP A 157 -7.18 13.23 10.20
CA ASP A 157 -8.18 12.62 9.31
C ASP A 157 -8.94 13.67 8.51
N ALA A 158 -9.19 13.40 7.23
CA ALA A 158 -9.80 14.38 6.33
C ALA A 158 -11.28 14.69 6.63
N ASP A 159 -11.99 13.79 7.32
CA ASP A 159 -13.42 13.94 7.61
C ASP A 159 -13.70 14.72 8.91
N TYR A 160 -12.68 14.92 9.74
CA TYR A 160 -12.81 15.54 11.06
C TYR A 160 -11.78 16.64 11.24
N THR A 161 -12.16 17.70 11.96
CA THR A 161 -11.21 18.68 12.49
C THR A 161 -11.31 18.70 14.01
N ALA A 162 -10.18 18.93 14.69
CA ALA A 162 -10.15 18.93 16.14
C ALA A 162 -9.32 20.08 16.73
N THR A 163 -9.90 20.76 17.70
CA THR A 163 -9.25 21.80 18.53
C THR A 163 -9.22 21.37 19.99
N ARG A 164 -8.41 22.03 20.81
CA ARG A 164 -8.22 21.66 22.22
C ARG A 164 -8.16 22.87 23.13
N VAL A 165 -8.77 22.76 24.30
CA VAL A 165 -8.61 23.70 25.43
C VAL A 165 -8.46 22.88 26.72
N GLY A 166 -7.25 22.84 27.29
CA GLY A 166 -6.95 21.99 28.44
C GLY A 166 -7.21 20.51 28.13
N SER A 167 -7.89 19.81 29.04
CA SER A 167 -8.22 18.40 28.84
C SER A 167 -9.41 18.13 27.91
N VAL A 168 -9.96 19.16 27.25
CA VAL A 168 -11.13 19.03 26.36
C VAL A 168 -10.73 19.19 24.90
N VAL A 169 -11.05 18.18 24.08
CA VAL A 169 -10.95 18.21 22.62
C VAL A 169 -12.33 18.50 22.02
N THR A 170 -12.42 19.49 21.14
CA THR A 170 -13.65 19.80 20.38
C THR A 170 -13.47 19.31 18.95
N VAL A 171 -14.35 18.40 18.52
CA VAL A 171 -14.33 17.73 17.23
C VAL A 171 -15.50 18.24 16.39
N THR A 172 -15.20 18.66 15.16
CA THR A 172 -16.20 19.03 14.15
C THR A 172 -16.19 17.98 13.05
N GLY A 173 -17.33 17.33 12.82
CA GLY A 173 -17.49 16.33 11.76
C GLY A 173 -17.97 16.91 10.42
N PRO A 174 -18.29 16.05 9.44
CA PRO A 174 -18.76 16.46 8.13
C PRO A 174 -20.07 17.24 8.17
N VAL A 175 -20.22 18.22 7.27
CA VAL A 175 -21.39 19.09 7.21
C VAL A 175 -22.65 18.28 6.87
N GLY A 176 -23.69 18.41 7.70
CA GLY A 176 -25.00 17.79 7.45
C GLY A 176 -25.08 16.29 7.75
N THR A 177 -24.02 15.71 8.30
CA THR A 177 -23.94 14.28 8.65
C THR A 177 -23.86 14.09 10.16
N THR A 178 -24.80 13.31 10.70
CA THR A 178 -24.74 12.86 12.10
C THR A 178 -23.79 11.67 12.20
N TYR A 179 -22.99 11.61 13.26
CA TYR A 179 -22.09 10.48 13.54
C TYR A 179 -22.19 10.05 15.01
N ALA A 180 -22.06 8.74 15.25
CA ALA A 180 -21.98 8.18 16.59
C ALA A 180 -20.62 8.49 17.23
N VAL A 181 -20.60 8.71 18.54
CA VAL A 181 -19.36 8.86 19.32
C VAL A 181 -19.34 7.83 20.42
N SER A 182 -18.28 7.03 20.47
CA SER A 182 -17.99 6.14 21.60
C SER A 182 -16.55 6.31 22.04
N THR A 183 -16.28 6.10 23.32
CA THR A 183 -14.97 6.30 23.93
C THR A 183 -14.58 5.06 24.73
N THR A 184 -13.28 4.79 24.76
CA THR A 184 -12.69 3.77 25.62
C THR A 184 -11.46 4.34 26.31
N ALA A 185 -11.32 4.03 27.59
CA ALA A 185 -10.13 4.26 28.37
C ALA A 185 -9.75 2.94 29.06
N THR A 186 -8.47 2.58 29.04
CA THR A 186 -7.97 1.36 29.70
C THR A 186 -6.77 1.73 30.55
N ASN A 187 -6.81 1.32 31.82
CA ASN A 187 -5.71 1.51 32.76
C ASN A 187 -4.47 0.73 32.29
N GLY A 188 -3.36 1.44 32.13
CA GLY A 188 -2.03 0.88 31.98
C GLY A 188 -1.12 1.20 33.16
N GLY A 189 -1.51 2.18 33.98
CA GLY A 189 -0.81 2.63 35.16
C GLY A 189 -1.14 1.87 36.45
N ALA A 190 -0.74 2.48 37.57
CA ALA A 190 -0.89 1.91 38.90
C ALA A 190 -2.31 2.10 39.46
N THR A 191 -3.03 3.13 39.02
CA THR A 191 -4.32 3.56 39.57
C THR A 191 -5.39 3.55 38.48
N ASP A 192 -6.32 2.60 38.56
CA ASP A 192 -7.44 2.50 37.62
C ASP A 192 -8.48 3.64 37.83
N ASN A 193 -8.27 4.78 37.20
CA ASN A 193 -9.14 5.97 37.31
C ASN A 193 -9.26 6.80 36.02
N GLN A 194 -8.73 6.30 34.91
CA GLN A 194 -8.71 6.97 33.61
C GLN A 194 -10.12 7.08 33.06
N ALA A 195 -10.44 8.24 32.48
CA ALA A 195 -11.76 8.45 31.89
C ALA A 195 -11.68 9.26 30.60
N LEU A 196 -12.47 8.87 29.60
CA LEU A 196 -12.71 9.66 28.40
C LEU A 196 -14.22 9.78 28.18
N THR A 197 -14.76 10.98 28.37
CA THR A 197 -16.20 11.22 28.23
C THR A 197 -16.48 12.06 26.99
N ALA A 198 -17.51 11.67 26.22
CA ALA A 198 -17.95 12.41 25.05
C ALA A 198 -19.29 13.11 25.28
N ALA A 199 -19.47 14.30 24.70
CA ALA A 199 -20.74 15.01 24.67
C ALA A 199 -20.96 15.71 23.32
N THR A 200 -22.11 15.45 22.69
CA THR A 200 -22.53 16.21 21.50
C THR A 200 -23.04 17.58 21.93
N THR A 201 -22.37 18.64 21.47
CA THR A 201 -22.69 20.04 21.80
C THR A 201 -23.47 20.73 20.70
N GLN A 202 -23.39 20.24 19.46
CA GLN A 202 -24.19 20.68 18.33
C GLN A 202 -24.57 19.48 17.48
N VAL A 203 -25.84 19.38 17.09
CA VAL A 203 -26.34 18.34 16.17
C VAL A 203 -26.08 18.74 14.71
N ALA A 204 -25.88 17.75 13.83
CA ALA A 204 -25.81 18.02 12.41
C ALA A 204 -27.19 18.38 11.85
N ILE A 205 -27.22 19.32 10.91
CA ILE A 205 -28.43 19.70 10.17
C ILE A 205 -28.14 19.49 8.69
N SER A 206 -28.88 18.61 8.03
CA SER A 206 -28.73 18.40 6.59
C SER A 206 -29.15 19.67 5.83
N GLY A 207 -28.36 20.04 4.83
CA GLY A 207 -28.72 21.15 3.95
C GLY A 207 -29.95 20.82 3.13
N ILE A 208 -30.77 21.83 2.86
CA ILE A 208 -31.91 21.71 1.93
C ILE A 208 -31.55 22.50 0.68
N SER A 209 -31.63 21.86 -0.48
CA SER A 209 -31.48 22.53 -1.78
C SER A 209 -32.64 23.48 -2.04
N GLU A 210 -32.39 24.57 -2.75
CA GLU A 210 -33.49 25.47 -3.12
C GLU A 210 -34.53 24.75 -4.01
N THR A 211 -35.80 25.13 -3.83
CA THR A 211 -36.86 24.83 -4.79
C THR A 211 -37.25 26.15 -5.45
N ARG A 212 -37.28 26.19 -6.78
CA ARG A 212 -37.62 27.41 -7.54
C ARG A 212 -39.13 27.64 -7.52
N ALA A 213 -39.56 28.85 -7.15
CA ALA A 213 -40.96 29.24 -7.23
C ALA A 213 -41.45 29.19 -8.69
N SER A 214 -42.66 28.67 -8.90
CA SER A 214 -43.25 28.54 -10.24
C SER A 214 -44.71 28.93 -10.27
N GLY A 215 -45.20 29.35 -11.44
CA GLY A 215 -46.60 29.66 -11.67
C GLY A 215 -46.98 29.32 -13.11
N THR A 216 -48.23 28.92 -13.31
CA THR A 216 -48.70 28.41 -14.59
C THR A 216 -49.76 29.32 -15.19
N VAL A 217 -49.64 29.56 -16.49
CA VAL A 217 -50.67 30.18 -17.34
C VAL A 217 -51.09 29.18 -18.42
N THR A 218 -52.36 29.15 -18.80
CA THR A 218 -52.88 28.19 -19.78
C THR A 218 -53.54 28.92 -20.93
N ILE A 219 -53.17 28.56 -22.16
CA ILE A 219 -53.78 29.11 -23.37
C ILE A 219 -55.06 28.34 -23.65
N THR A 220 -56.20 29.01 -23.56
CA THR A 220 -57.53 28.38 -23.64
C THR A 220 -58.17 28.47 -25.02
N GLY A 221 -57.72 29.41 -25.86
CA GLY A 221 -58.25 29.58 -27.20
C GLY A 221 -57.46 30.56 -28.03
N GLY A 222 -57.69 30.53 -29.33
CA GLY A 222 -57.13 31.42 -30.33
C GLY A 222 -57.29 30.85 -31.73
N THR A 223 -57.07 31.68 -32.73
CA THR A 223 -57.10 31.31 -34.14
C THR A 223 -55.87 31.89 -34.83
N ALA A 224 -55.48 31.32 -35.97
CA ALA A 224 -54.39 31.86 -36.78
C ALA A 224 -54.68 33.33 -37.15
N ASN A 225 -53.62 34.11 -37.34
CA ASN A 225 -53.72 35.47 -37.86
C ASN A 225 -54.50 35.49 -39.18
N THR A 226 -55.19 36.60 -39.46
CA THR A 226 -55.76 36.86 -40.78
C THR A 226 -54.75 37.68 -41.57
N ALA A 227 -54.36 37.22 -42.76
CA ALA A 227 -53.48 37.97 -43.64
C ALA A 227 -54.15 39.27 -44.11
N ALA A 228 -53.40 40.38 -44.11
CA ALA A 228 -53.84 41.58 -44.78
C ALA A 228 -53.83 41.38 -46.30
N THR A 229 -54.86 41.89 -46.98
CA THR A 229 -54.97 41.81 -48.43
C THR A 229 -55.15 43.17 -49.07
N GLY A 230 -54.57 43.35 -50.24
CA GLY A 230 -54.69 44.53 -51.10
C GLY A 230 -54.97 44.07 -52.52
N THR A 231 -55.36 44.99 -53.40
CA THR A 231 -55.78 44.61 -54.75
C THR A 231 -55.14 45.46 -55.83
N VAL A 232 -54.89 44.84 -56.99
CA VAL A 232 -54.68 45.51 -58.27
C VAL A 232 -55.80 45.06 -59.21
N THR A 233 -56.69 45.97 -59.58
CA THR A 233 -57.78 45.72 -60.52
C THR A 233 -57.40 46.28 -61.88
N LEU A 234 -57.49 45.46 -62.92
CA LEU A 234 -57.34 45.93 -64.30
C LEU A 234 -58.69 46.47 -64.77
N THR A 235 -58.81 47.79 -64.96
CA THR A 235 -60.09 48.49 -65.16
C THR A 235 -60.47 48.70 -66.62
N GLY A 236 -59.54 48.51 -67.55
CA GLY A 236 -59.75 48.76 -68.98
C GLY A 236 -58.47 48.64 -69.79
N GLY A 237 -58.61 48.37 -71.10
CA GLY A 237 -57.51 48.19 -72.05
C GLY A 237 -57.65 46.89 -72.85
N ALA A 238 -57.21 46.91 -74.12
CA ALA A 238 -57.24 45.75 -75.03
C ALA A 238 -55.84 45.33 -75.54
N SER A 239 -54.79 46.00 -75.04
CA SER A 239 -53.38 45.75 -75.31
C SER A 239 -52.54 46.39 -74.18
N GLY A 240 -51.24 46.15 -74.15
CA GLY A 240 -50.31 46.71 -73.16
C GLY A 240 -49.74 45.67 -72.20
N SER A 241 -49.30 46.11 -71.03
CA SER A 241 -48.63 45.28 -70.03
C SER A 241 -48.69 45.92 -68.64
N VAL A 242 -48.54 45.10 -67.60
CA VAL A 242 -48.22 45.52 -66.24
C VAL A 242 -46.75 45.16 -66.00
N SER A 243 -45.93 46.18 -65.75
CA SER A 243 -44.47 46.06 -65.69
C SER A 243 -43.91 45.92 -64.29
N SER A 244 -44.64 46.41 -63.28
CA SER A 244 -44.27 46.35 -61.87
C SER A 244 -45.53 46.38 -61.01
N ILE A 245 -45.49 45.63 -59.91
CA ILE A 245 -46.43 45.77 -58.79
C ILE A 245 -45.58 45.81 -57.54
N THR A 246 -45.82 46.81 -56.67
CA THR A 246 -45.13 46.92 -55.38
C THR A 246 -46.11 46.91 -54.22
N VAL A 247 -45.68 46.35 -53.09
CA VAL A 247 -46.35 46.45 -51.79
C VAL A 247 -45.40 47.12 -50.80
N ASN A 248 -45.78 48.29 -50.28
CA ASN A 248 -44.93 49.13 -49.44
C ASN A 248 -43.53 49.40 -50.05
N GLY A 249 -43.47 49.54 -51.38
CA GLY A 249 -42.22 49.74 -52.13
C GLY A 249 -41.43 48.47 -52.45
N VAL A 250 -41.86 47.29 -51.98
CA VAL A 250 -41.25 46.00 -52.34
C VAL A 250 -41.87 45.50 -53.64
N GLU A 251 -41.06 45.26 -54.67
CA GLU A 251 -41.51 44.66 -55.93
C GLU A 251 -42.01 43.23 -55.68
N VAL A 252 -43.19 42.90 -56.20
CA VAL A 252 -43.83 41.58 -56.04
C VAL A 252 -44.18 40.92 -57.37
N LEU A 253 -44.13 41.63 -58.51
CA LEU A 253 -44.42 41.03 -59.81
C LEU A 253 -43.19 40.30 -60.38
N GLY A 254 -42.01 40.91 -60.31
CA GLY A 254 -40.74 40.29 -60.70
C GLY A 254 -40.47 40.17 -62.21
N ALA A 255 -41.50 40.17 -63.06
CA ALA A 255 -41.37 40.25 -64.51
C ALA A 255 -42.60 40.94 -65.14
N THR A 256 -42.41 41.62 -66.27
CA THR A 256 -43.52 42.27 -66.99
C THR A 256 -44.52 41.23 -67.51
N VAL A 257 -45.81 41.44 -67.24
CA VAL A 257 -46.92 40.60 -67.75
C VAL A 257 -47.67 41.37 -68.83
N ASN A 258 -47.69 40.83 -70.03
CA ASN A 258 -48.38 41.43 -71.18
C ASN A 258 -49.88 41.13 -71.16
N TYR A 259 -50.68 41.98 -71.80
CA TYR A 259 -52.09 41.72 -72.05
C TYR A 259 -52.24 40.39 -72.79
N ASN A 260 -53.09 39.51 -72.26
CA ASN A 260 -53.36 38.19 -72.82
C ASN A 260 -54.87 37.97 -72.97
N ALA A 261 -55.39 38.08 -74.20
CA ALA A 261 -56.77 37.80 -74.63
C ALA A 261 -57.91 38.61 -73.95
N SER A 262 -57.88 38.81 -72.64
CA SER A 262 -58.79 39.57 -71.81
C SER A 262 -58.10 40.10 -70.56
N LEU A 263 -58.70 41.09 -69.89
CA LEU A 263 -58.21 41.55 -68.58
C LEU A 263 -58.29 40.46 -67.50
N THR A 264 -59.26 39.55 -67.58
CA THR A 264 -59.38 38.41 -66.65
C THR A 264 -58.21 37.44 -66.77
N GLN A 265 -57.87 37.07 -68.02
CA GLN A 265 -56.73 36.19 -68.26
C GLN A 265 -55.41 36.91 -67.90
N THR A 266 -55.27 38.19 -68.23
CA THR A 266 -54.10 38.99 -67.84
C THR A 266 -53.95 39.08 -66.31
N ALA A 267 -55.03 39.25 -65.56
CA ALA A 267 -55.00 39.24 -64.08
C ALA A 267 -54.58 37.86 -63.54
N THR A 268 -55.03 36.77 -64.18
CA THR A 268 -54.60 35.39 -63.83
C THR A 268 -53.11 35.20 -64.06
N ASP A 269 -52.59 35.71 -65.17
CA ASP A 269 -51.17 35.66 -65.50
C ASP A 269 -50.35 36.49 -64.49
N ILE A 270 -50.86 37.66 -64.08
CA ILE A 270 -50.25 38.49 -63.01
C ILE A 270 -50.22 37.75 -61.67
N ALA A 271 -51.32 37.13 -61.24
CA ALA A 271 -51.34 36.39 -59.98
C ALA A 271 -50.38 35.19 -60.01
N THR A 272 -50.31 34.49 -61.14
CA THR A 272 -49.36 33.38 -61.35
C THR A 272 -47.92 33.87 -61.28
N GLN A 273 -47.62 35.02 -61.87
CA GLN A 273 -46.30 35.63 -61.87
C GLN A 273 -45.88 36.12 -60.48
N ILE A 274 -46.80 36.70 -59.70
CA ILE A 274 -46.52 37.05 -58.29
C ILE A 274 -46.21 35.79 -57.48
N ASN A 275 -46.98 34.71 -57.64
CA ASN A 275 -46.76 33.46 -56.89
C ASN A 275 -45.49 32.70 -57.32
N SER A 276 -44.95 32.97 -58.51
CA SER A 276 -43.69 32.39 -58.98
C SER A 276 -42.48 33.24 -58.60
N TYR A 277 -42.68 34.51 -58.23
CA TYR A 277 -41.62 35.43 -57.84
C TYR A 277 -41.40 35.43 -56.32
N THR A 278 -40.18 35.09 -55.91
CA THR A 278 -39.78 35.14 -54.50
C THR A 278 -39.43 36.57 -54.09
N SER A 279 -40.36 37.24 -53.41
CA SER A 279 -40.16 38.56 -52.79
C SER A 279 -39.73 38.44 -51.32
N SER A 280 -39.18 39.51 -50.73
CA SER A 280 -38.89 39.58 -49.29
C SER A 280 -39.43 40.89 -48.70
N PRO A 281 -40.45 40.85 -47.82
CA PRO A 281 -41.22 39.66 -47.40
C PRO A 281 -42.00 39.03 -48.57
N GLU A 282 -42.37 37.76 -48.43
CA GLU A 282 -43.14 37.03 -49.44
C GLU A 282 -44.61 37.46 -49.46
N TYR A 283 -45.17 37.54 -50.67
CA TYR A 283 -46.58 37.79 -50.93
C TYR A 283 -47.14 36.70 -51.84
N THR A 284 -48.42 36.38 -51.66
CA THR A 284 -49.17 35.51 -52.57
C THR A 284 -50.25 36.31 -53.27
N ALA A 285 -50.71 35.84 -54.43
CA ALA A 285 -51.78 36.49 -55.17
C ALA A 285 -52.81 35.49 -55.71
N ALA A 286 -54.07 35.93 -55.80
CA ALA A 286 -55.14 35.21 -56.45
C ALA A 286 -55.91 36.17 -57.36
N ALA A 287 -56.31 35.71 -58.55
CA ALA A 287 -57.11 36.50 -59.48
C ALA A 287 -58.54 35.97 -59.56
N VAL A 288 -59.52 36.88 -59.52
CA VAL A 288 -60.94 36.60 -59.79
C VAL A 288 -61.47 37.69 -60.71
N GLY A 289 -61.87 37.32 -61.93
CA GLY A 289 -62.13 38.31 -62.97
C GLY A 289 -60.88 39.15 -63.25
N ALA A 290 -61.04 40.45 -63.40
CA ALA A 290 -59.92 41.38 -63.63
C ALA A 290 -59.24 41.88 -62.34
N VAL A 291 -59.54 41.29 -61.17
CA VAL A 291 -58.99 41.72 -59.88
C VAL A 291 -57.93 40.73 -59.40
N VAL A 292 -56.72 41.23 -59.17
CA VAL A 292 -55.63 40.51 -58.49
C VAL A 292 -55.64 40.91 -57.02
N THR A 293 -55.92 39.96 -56.13
CA THR A 293 -55.83 40.14 -54.68
C THR A 293 -54.47 39.63 -54.22
N ILE A 294 -53.68 40.51 -53.61
CA ILE A 294 -52.35 40.23 -53.07
C ILE A 294 -52.48 40.09 -51.56
N SER A 295 -51.94 39.02 -50.99
CA SER A 295 -52.00 38.71 -49.57
C SER A 295 -50.59 38.74 -48.98
N ALA A 296 -50.42 39.46 -47.87
CA ALA A 296 -49.20 39.33 -47.06
C ALA A 296 -49.12 37.93 -46.42
N ALA A 297 -47.94 37.51 -45.98
CA ALA A 297 -47.80 36.29 -45.20
C ALA A 297 -48.71 36.32 -43.95
N GLN A 298 -49.39 35.20 -43.68
CA GLN A 298 -50.37 35.12 -42.59
C GLN A 298 -49.77 35.50 -41.22
N SER A 299 -48.49 35.18 -40.99
CA SER A 299 -47.76 35.53 -39.76
C SER A 299 -47.66 37.04 -39.50
N VAL A 300 -47.75 37.88 -40.52
CA VAL A 300 -47.68 39.35 -40.40
C VAL A 300 -48.95 39.92 -39.76
N GLY A 301 -50.10 39.31 -40.05
CA GLY A 301 -51.40 39.72 -39.48
C GLY A 301 -51.76 41.16 -39.80
N ALA A 302 -52.16 41.92 -38.78
CA ALA A 302 -52.55 43.31 -38.90
C ALA A 302 -51.39 44.28 -39.20
N ASP A 303 -50.13 43.86 -39.05
CA ASP A 303 -48.97 44.74 -39.22
C ASP A 303 -48.79 45.19 -40.67
N ALA A 304 -49.32 44.43 -41.64
CA ALA A 304 -49.33 44.81 -43.05
C ALA A 304 -50.49 45.74 -43.41
N ASN A 305 -51.44 46.00 -42.51
CA ASN A 305 -52.52 46.94 -42.78
C ASN A 305 -51.97 48.34 -43.05
N GLY A 306 -52.44 48.98 -44.12
CA GLY A 306 -51.99 50.29 -44.57
C GLY A 306 -50.81 50.25 -45.56
N PHE A 307 -50.18 49.09 -45.78
CA PHE A 307 -49.12 48.97 -46.80
C PHE A 307 -49.65 49.33 -48.19
N VAL A 308 -48.98 50.27 -48.84
CA VAL A 308 -49.42 50.83 -50.13
C VAL A 308 -49.25 49.80 -51.24
N VAL A 309 -50.29 49.54 -52.02
CA VAL A 309 -50.22 48.70 -53.22
C VAL A 309 -50.20 49.61 -54.44
N ALA A 310 -49.15 49.51 -55.25
CA ALA A 310 -48.99 50.30 -56.48
C ALA A 310 -48.71 49.39 -57.68
N ALA A 311 -49.25 49.75 -58.84
CA ALA A 311 -49.03 49.03 -60.10
C ALA A 311 -48.59 50.00 -61.19
N THR A 312 -47.59 49.60 -61.97
CA THR A 312 -47.10 50.37 -63.12
C THR A 312 -47.47 49.64 -64.40
N ALA A 313 -48.38 50.22 -65.18
CA ALA A 313 -48.89 49.64 -66.43
C ALA A 313 -48.68 50.59 -67.61
N SER A 314 -48.68 50.04 -68.84
CA SER A 314 -48.60 50.81 -70.09
C SER A 314 -49.99 51.27 -70.55
N THR A 315 -50.62 50.57 -71.50
CA THR A 315 -51.97 50.92 -72.01
C THR A 315 -53.12 50.23 -71.25
N ILE A 316 -52.80 49.32 -70.33
CA ILE A 316 -53.77 48.77 -69.37
C ILE A 316 -53.99 49.81 -68.28
N THR A 317 -55.25 50.14 -68.00
CA THR A 317 -55.61 50.99 -66.84
C THR A 317 -55.77 50.13 -65.59
N THR A 318 -55.28 50.61 -64.46
CA THR A 318 -55.35 49.91 -63.18
C THR A 318 -55.92 50.78 -62.08
N SER A 319 -56.56 50.14 -61.10
CA SER A 319 -56.94 50.74 -59.82
C SER A 319 -56.38 49.86 -58.71
N THR A 320 -55.92 50.45 -57.61
CA THR A 320 -55.33 49.70 -56.49
C THR A 320 -56.01 49.98 -55.17
N ALA A 321 -55.95 49.00 -54.25
CA ALA A 321 -56.34 49.16 -52.86
C ALA A 321 -55.20 48.68 -51.96
N ASN A 322 -54.86 49.51 -50.96
CA ASN A 322 -53.82 49.20 -49.98
C ASN A 322 -54.21 47.98 -49.15
N MET A 323 -53.19 47.33 -48.58
CA MET A 323 -53.37 46.18 -47.69
C MET A 323 -54.27 46.54 -46.51
N ALA A 324 -55.31 45.75 -46.24
CA ALA A 324 -56.25 45.96 -45.15
C ALA A 324 -56.78 44.63 -44.59
N SER A 325 -57.60 44.71 -43.55
CA SER A 325 -58.34 43.57 -42.96
C SER A 325 -57.49 42.45 -42.34
N GLY A 326 -56.17 42.64 -42.20
CA GLY A 326 -55.33 41.74 -41.42
C GLY A 326 -55.65 41.81 -39.93
N VAL A 327 -55.58 40.68 -39.22
CA VAL A 327 -55.87 40.56 -37.78
C VAL A 327 -54.73 39.79 -37.10
N THR A 328 -54.20 40.36 -36.01
CA THR A 328 -53.14 39.73 -35.19
C THR A 328 -53.72 39.10 -33.93
N ASN A 329 -53.56 37.78 -33.81
CA ASN A 329 -53.94 36.96 -32.67
C ASN A 329 -52.66 36.49 -31.95
N ALA A 330 -52.33 37.05 -30.80
CA ALA A 330 -51.03 36.84 -30.16
C ALA A 330 -51.05 37.02 -28.64
N ILE A 331 -50.02 36.51 -27.96
CA ILE A 331 -49.62 37.01 -26.63
C ILE A 331 -48.56 38.08 -26.89
N THR A 332 -48.82 39.31 -26.44
CA THR A 332 -47.99 40.48 -26.74
C THR A 332 -47.04 40.86 -25.61
N SER A 333 -47.37 40.46 -24.37
CA SER A 333 -46.54 40.70 -23.19
C SER A 333 -46.84 39.65 -22.13
N ILE A 334 -45.80 39.22 -21.44
CA ILE A 334 -45.91 38.50 -20.16
C ILE A 334 -45.04 39.25 -19.17
N LYS A 335 -45.63 39.58 -18.02
CA LYS A 335 -44.92 40.22 -16.92
C LYS A 335 -44.96 39.38 -15.67
N VAL A 336 -43.88 39.36 -14.91
CA VAL A 336 -43.86 38.83 -13.54
C VAL A 336 -43.60 40.00 -12.61
N ASP A 337 -44.58 40.34 -11.77
CA ASP A 337 -44.52 41.48 -10.85
C ASP A 337 -44.14 42.80 -11.55
N GLY A 338 -44.72 43.02 -12.74
CA GLY A 338 -44.48 44.21 -13.57
C GLY A 338 -43.25 44.15 -14.48
N ILE A 339 -42.38 43.14 -14.33
CA ILE A 339 -41.16 42.96 -15.13
C ILE A 339 -41.50 42.15 -16.39
N GLU A 340 -41.20 42.68 -17.57
CA GLU A 340 -41.40 41.97 -18.83
C GLU A 340 -40.50 40.73 -18.92
N VAL A 341 -41.07 39.59 -19.31
CA VAL A 341 -40.36 38.31 -19.44
C VAL A 341 -40.56 37.64 -20.79
N LEU A 342 -41.41 38.18 -21.68
CA LEU A 342 -41.61 37.62 -23.01
C LEU A 342 -40.65 38.22 -24.06
N GLY A 343 -40.33 39.51 -23.95
CA GLY A 343 -39.41 40.22 -24.84
C GLY A 343 -39.95 40.55 -26.24
N SER A 344 -40.60 39.59 -26.89
CA SER A 344 -41.22 39.76 -28.21
C SER A 344 -42.56 39.04 -28.29
N ARG A 345 -43.54 39.63 -29.00
CA ARG A 345 -44.87 39.01 -29.14
C ARG A 345 -44.77 37.60 -29.76
N VAL A 346 -45.63 36.71 -29.33
CA VAL A 346 -45.76 35.35 -29.86
C VAL A 346 -47.12 35.19 -30.52
N ASN A 347 -47.14 35.01 -31.84
CA ASN A 347 -48.37 34.83 -32.60
C ASN A 347 -48.97 33.43 -32.37
N TRP A 348 -50.30 33.35 -32.39
CA TRP A 348 -50.99 32.07 -32.39
C TRP A 348 -50.73 31.36 -33.73
N SER A 349 -50.30 30.09 -33.66
CA SER A 349 -49.84 29.34 -34.83
C SER A 349 -50.89 28.35 -35.35
N ILE A 350 -50.85 27.10 -34.87
CA ILE A 350 -51.67 25.98 -35.33
C ILE A 350 -52.51 25.35 -34.21
N SER A 351 -52.10 25.52 -32.96
CA SER A 351 -52.80 25.02 -31.78
C SER A 351 -52.38 25.76 -30.53
N ASN A 352 -53.20 25.70 -29.47
CA ASN A 352 -52.85 26.29 -28.17
C ASN A 352 -51.57 25.65 -27.59
N SER A 353 -51.31 24.37 -27.87
CA SER A 353 -50.10 23.69 -27.40
C SER A 353 -48.85 24.16 -28.14
N ALA A 354 -48.93 24.31 -29.46
CA ALA A 354 -47.83 24.88 -30.24
C ALA A 354 -47.51 26.31 -29.79
N MET A 355 -48.54 27.12 -29.52
CA MET A 355 -48.35 28.46 -28.98
C MET A 355 -47.69 28.44 -27.60
N ALA A 356 -48.10 27.55 -26.68
CA ALA A 356 -47.50 27.42 -25.35
C ALA A 356 -46.02 27.07 -25.44
N THR A 357 -45.64 26.13 -26.32
CA THR A 357 -44.24 25.80 -26.58
C THR A 357 -43.44 27.01 -27.05
N ASN A 358 -43.98 27.77 -28.00
CA ASN A 358 -43.32 28.98 -28.50
C ASN A 358 -43.19 30.05 -27.40
N VAL A 359 -44.22 30.26 -26.58
CA VAL A 359 -44.18 31.17 -25.44
C VAL A 359 -43.11 30.74 -24.44
N ALA A 360 -43.06 29.46 -24.06
CA ALA A 360 -42.06 28.95 -23.13
C ALA A 360 -40.63 29.13 -23.66
N SER A 361 -40.42 28.85 -24.95
CA SER A 361 -39.14 29.08 -25.61
C SER A 361 -38.77 30.56 -25.60
N THR A 362 -39.72 31.44 -25.89
CA THR A 362 -39.48 32.89 -25.97
C THR A 362 -39.13 33.45 -24.59
N VAL A 363 -39.88 33.08 -23.54
CA VAL A 363 -39.59 33.48 -22.15
C VAL A 363 -38.21 33.00 -21.72
N THR A 364 -37.87 31.73 -21.98
CA THR A 364 -36.55 31.17 -21.61
C THR A 364 -35.40 31.83 -22.37
N SER A 365 -35.63 32.31 -23.60
CA SER A 365 -34.61 32.99 -24.41
C SER A 365 -34.44 34.47 -24.09
N TYR A 366 -35.39 35.07 -23.37
CA TYR A 366 -35.39 36.51 -23.11
C TYR A 366 -34.67 36.83 -21.80
N SER A 367 -33.61 37.64 -21.91
CA SER A 367 -32.90 38.15 -20.73
C SER A 367 -33.68 39.29 -20.07
N SER A 368 -34.06 39.08 -18.82
CA SER A 368 -34.76 40.03 -17.95
C SER A 368 -33.99 40.23 -16.64
N SER A 369 -34.42 41.16 -15.78
CA SER A 369 -33.79 41.32 -14.46
C SER A 369 -34.88 41.41 -13.40
N PRO A 370 -35.08 40.34 -12.59
CA PRO A 370 -34.41 39.03 -12.63
C PRO A 370 -34.84 38.18 -13.85
N ASP A 371 -34.05 37.14 -14.17
CA ASP A 371 -34.35 36.19 -15.24
C ASP A 371 -35.42 35.15 -14.84
N TYR A 372 -36.06 34.56 -15.85
CA TYR A 372 -37.09 33.52 -15.71
C TYR A 372 -36.93 32.42 -16.75
N ASP A 373 -37.14 31.17 -16.35
CA ASP A 373 -37.27 30.05 -17.29
C ASP A 373 -38.73 29.70 -17.48
N ALA A 374 -39.09 29.11 -18.62
CA ALA A 374 -40.42 28.58 -18.83
C ALA A 374 -40.42 27.22 -19.53
N THR A 375 -41.37 26.39 -19.16
CA THR A 375 -41.60 25.08 -19.79
C THR A 375 -43.05 24.96 -20.21
N ALA A 376 -43.32 24.38 -21.38
CA ALA A 376 -44.67 24.11 -21.85
C ALA A 376 -45.05 22.64 -21.66
N SER A 377 -46.31 22.39 -21.31
CA SER A 377 -46.94 21.07 -21.35
C SER A 377 -48.38 21.22 -21.81
N SER A 378 -48.73 20.55 -22.92
CA SER A 378 -49.99 20.80 -23.63
C SER A 378 -50.15 22.31 -23.90
N SER A 379 -51.25 22.93 -23.51
CA SER A 379 -51.49 24.37 -23.64
C SER A 379 -51.04 25.22 -22.44
N SER A 380 -50.37 24.61 -21.45
CA SER A 380 -49.93 25.32 -20.24
C SER A 380 -48.45 25.70 -20.31
N VAL A 381 -48.13 26.92 -19.90
CA VAL A 381 -46.78 27.44 -19.74
C VAL A 381 -46.52 27.62 -18.26
N THR A 382 -45.53 26.92 -17.73
CA THR A 382 -45.06 27.07 -16.35
C THR A 382 -43.82 27.93 -16.34
N ILE A 383 -43.92 29.10 -15.72
CA ILE A 383 -42.83 30.08 -15.56
C ILE A 383 -42.19 29.82 -14.19
N LYS A 384 -40.86 29.79 -14.15
CA LYS A 384 -40.04 29.54 -12.96
C LYS A 384 -39.09 30.71 -12.73
N ALA A 385 -39.03 31.24 -11.52
CA ALA A 385 -38.03 32.25 -11.15
C ALA A 385 -36.61 31.71 -11.31
N ALA A 386 -35.61 32.53 -11.65
CA ALA A 386 -34.20 32.11 -11.76
C ALA A 386 -33.68 31.35 -10.51
N ALA A 387 -32.64 30.53 -10.72
CA ALA A 387 -31.92 29.90 -9.63
C ALA A 387 -31.34 30.96 -8.66
N GLY A 388 -31.33 30.66 -7.37
CA GLY A 388 -30.92 31.57 -6.29
C GLY A 388 -32.04 32.43 -5.70
N ALA A 389 -33.24 32.46 -6.30
CA ALA A 389 -34.35 33.26 -5.78
C ALA A 389 -35.03 32.64 -4.54
N GLY A 390 -34.95 31.30 -4.38
CA GLY A 390 -35.56 30.57 -3.27
C GLY A 390 -37.02 30.94 -3.01
N ALA A 391 -37.36 31.14 -1.72
CA ALA A 391 -38.69 31.57 -1.31
C ALA A 391 -39.00 33.05 -1.65
N GLY A 392 -37.99 33.86 -1.97
CA GLY A 392 -38.15 35.29 -2.25
C GLY A 392 -38.91 35.61 -3.55
N ALA A 393 -39.09 34.62 -4.42
CA ALA A 393 -39.92 34.76 -5.62
C ALA A 393 -41.42 34.44 -5.39
N ASN A 394 -41.78 33.87 -4.24
CA ASN A 394 -43.18 33.55 -3.93
C ASN A 394 -44.03 34.82 -3.88
N GLY A 395 -45.25 34.76 -4.42
CA GLY A 395 -46.19 35.89 -4.44
C GLY A 395 -46.06 36.82 -5.64
N LYS A 396 -44.99 36.71 -6.45
CA LYS A 396 -44.84 37.52 -7.67
C LYS A 396 -45.87 37.12 -8.73
N VAL A 397 -46.69 38.07 -9.16
CA VAL A 397 -47.87 37.81 -10.02
C VAL A 397 -47.50 37.78 -11.49
N ILE A 398 -47.97 36.75 -12.21
CA ILE A 398 -47.87 36.63 -13.67
C ILE A 398 -49.02 37.39 -14.30
N THR A 399 -48.74 38.38 -15.14
CA THR A 399 -49.73 39.12 -15.94
C THR A 399 -49.49 38.88 -17.42
N VAL A 400 -50.51 38.43 -18.15
CA VAL A 400 -50.44 38.15 -19.58
C VAL A 400 -51.33 39.12 -20.34
N THR A 401 -50.79 39.73 -21.39
CA THR A 401 -51.54 40.59 -22.32
C THR A 401 -51.68 39.88 -23.67
N THR A 402 -52.90 39.82 -24.19
CA THR A 402 -53.22 39.20 -25.48
C THR A 402 -53.74 40.22 -26.49
N SER A 403 -53.67 39.86 -27.77
CA SER A 403 -54.28 40.56 -28.90
C SER A 403 -55.16 39.60 -29.69
N GLY A 404 -56.25 40.11 -30.26
CA GLY A 404 -57.15 39.35 -31.13
C GLY A 404 -57.92 38.26 -30.38
N SER A 405 -58.02 37.06 -30.98
CA SER A 405 -58.82 35.94 -30.47
C SER A 405 -58.14 35.10 -29.39
N VAL A 406 -56.89 35.40 -29.02
CA VAL A 406 -56.15 34.62 -28.02
C VAL A 406 -56.71 34.85 -26.62
N THR A 407 -57.07 33.76 -25.95
CA THR A 407 -57.53 33.76 -24.56
C THR A 407 -56.60 32.91 -23.69
N VAL A 408 -56.40 33.38 -22.45
CA VAL A 408 -55.55 32.72 -21.45
C VAL A 408 -56.26 32.68 -20.10
N THR A 409 -56.03 31.62 -19.34
CA THR A 409 -56.36 31.52 -17.92
C THR A 409 -55.07 31.49 -17.10
N GLY A 410 -55.16 31.89 -15.83
CA GLY A 410 -54.01 31.99 -14.94
C GLY A 410 -53.21 33.30 -15.07
N SER A 411 -53.64 34.24 -15.91
CA SER A 411 -53.21 35.65 -15.77
C SER A 411 -53.73 36.16 -14.41
N GLY A 412 -52.81 36.56 -13.53
CA GLY A 412 -53.06 36.84 -12.11
C GLY A 412 -52.53 35.77 -11.15
N ASN A 413 -52.08 34.60 -11.65
CA ASN A 413 -51.47 33.59 -10.79
C ASN A 413 -50.12 34.08 -10.24
N ALA A 414 -49.88 33.86 -8.96
CA ALA A 414 -48.59 34.13 -8.34
C ALA A 414 -47.65 32.93 -8.48
N LEU A 415 -46.33 33.20 -8.56
CA LEU A 415 -45.32 32.17 -8.35
C LEU A 415 -45.44 31.63 -6.92
N ALA A 416 -45.37 30.31 -6.77
CA ALA A 416 -45.50 29.62 -5.48
C ALA A 416 -44.58 28.38 -5.40
N GLY A 417 -44.46 27.83 -4.19
CA GLY A 417 -43.67 26.62 -3.93
C GLY A 417 -42.16 26.83 -3.84
N GLY A 418 -41.69 28.08 -3.88
CA GLY A 418 -40.28 28.40 -3.70
C GLY A 418 -39.81 28.18 -2.27
N VAL A 419 -38.65 27.54 -2.09
CA VAL A 419 -38.02 27.29 -0.79
C VAL A 419 -36.56 27.74 -0.89
N SER A 420 -36.11 28.57 0.04
CA SER A 420 -34.72 29.02 0.10
C SER A 420 -33.79 27.89 0.54
N ALA A 421 -32.60 27.83 -0.05
CA ALA A 421 -31.58 26.88 0.40
C ALA A 421 -31.16 27.19 1.85
N VAL A 422 -30.99 26.14 2.65
CA VAL A 422 -30.42 26.24 4.00
C VAL A 422 -29.11 25.48 4.00
N THR A 423 -28.02 26.14 4.40
CA THR A 423 -26.70 25.52 4.51
C THR A 423 -26.74 24.46 5.61
N GLY A 424 -26.16 23.29 5.34
CA GLY A 424 -26.01 22.26 6.36
C GLY A 424 -25.11 22.74 7.50
N GLN A 425 -25.31 22.15 8.68
CA GLN A 425 -24.44 22.36 9.85
C GLN A 425 -23.75 21.05 10.20
N SER A 426 -22.48 21.11 10.60
CA SER A 426 -21.74 19.98 11.15
C SER A 426 -22.23 19.62 12.55
N GLN A 427 -22.14 18.34 12.91
CA GLN A 427 -22.18 17.94 14.32
C GLN A 427 -20.87 18.33 15.00
N ILE A 428 -20.95 18.86 16.23
CA ILE A 428 -19.81 19.18 17.08
C ILE A 428 -19.89 18.35 18.36
N SER A 429 -18.84 17.59 18.64
CA SER A 429 -18.72 16.77 19.85
C SER A 429 -17.49 17.18 20.65
N THR A 430 -17.59 17.13 21.97
CA THR A 430 -16.46 17.34 22.88
C THR A 430 -16.01 16.00 23.48
N LEU A 431 -14.71 15.82 23.67
CA LEU A 431 -14.09 14.70 24.35
C LEU A 431 -13.30 15.26 25.54
N THR A 432 -13.59 14.81 26.76
CA THR A 432 -12.91 15.29 27.97
C THR A 432 -12.07 14.17 28.56
N VAL A 433 -10.75 14.41 28.67
CA VAL A 433 -9.81 13.52 29.35
C VAL A 433 -9.88 13.78 30.86
N GLY A 434 -10.21 12.73 31.62
CA GLY A 434 -10.29 12.73 33.08
C GLY A 434 -9.43 11.63 33.69
N GLY A 435 -9.41 11.58 35.02
CA GLY A 435 -8.53 10.69 35.78
C GLY A 435 -7.17 11.31 36.06
N THR A 436 -6.28 10.50 36.63
CA THR A 436 -4.89 10.88 36.92
C THR A 436 -4.02 10.51 35.73
N PHE A 437 -3.01 11.34 35.44
CA PHE A 437 -2.01 11.02 34.43
C PHE A 437 -1.15 9.84 34.90
N GLU A 438 -1.17 8.73 34.16
CA GLU A 438 -0.23 7.63 34.32
C GLU A 438 0.29 7.18 32.94
N VAL A 439 1.59 6.85 32.88
CA VAL A 439 2.19 6.30 31.65
C VAL A 439 1.55 4.94 31.35
N ASP A 440 1.46 4.61 30.05
CA ASP A 440 0.85 3.38 29.51
C ASP A 440 -0.68 3.32 29.52
N ASP A 441 -1.37 4.29 30.14
CA ASP A 441 -2.81 4.45 29.99
C ASP A 441 -3.20 4.59 28.52
N ARG A 442 -4.35 4.05 28.16
CA ARG A 442 -4.80 3.97 26.77
C ARG A 442 -6.13 4.66 26.57
N PHE A 443 -6.18 5.55 25.58
CA PHE A 443 -7.38 6.31 25.23
C PHE A 443 -7.74 6.07 23.76
N SER A 444 -9.02 5.85 23.49
CA SER A 444 -9.54 5.75 22.13
C SER A 444 -10.92 6.37 22.00
N VAL A 445 -11.22 6.88 20.81
CA VAL A 445 -12.54 7.40 20.45
C VAL A 445 -12.92 6.88 19.08
N THR A 446 -14.13 6.36 18.94
CA THR A 446 -14.73 6.05 17.64
C THR A 446 -15.68 7.16 17.24
N LEU A 447 -15.46 7.73 16.06
CA LEU A 447 -16.28 8.76 15.43
C LEU A 447 -16.87 8.17 14.15
N GLY A 448 -18.16 7.86 14.16
CA GLY A 448 -18.79 7.09 13.09
C GLY A 448 -18.23 5.69 13.01
N ASP A 449 -17.54 5.37 11.91
CA ASP A 449 -16.86 4.10 11.63
C ASP A 449 -15.34 4.15 11.87
N LYS A 450 -14.77 5.32 12.18
CA LYS A 450 -13.32 5.49 12.39
C LYS A 450 -12.95 5.50 13.86
N THR A 451 -11.95 4.71 14.22
CA THR A 451 -11.43 4.65 15.60
C THR A 451 -10.06 5.32 15.73
N PHE A 452 -9.95 6.35 16.54
CA PHE A 452 -8.73 7.07 16.85
C PHE A 452 -8.20 6.67 18.23
N GLY A 453 -6.88 6.77 18.42
CA GLY A 453 -6.23 6.36 19.68
C GLY A 453 -5.80 4.90 19.67
N ALA A 454 -5.73 4.27 20.85
CA ALA A 454 -5.03 3.01 21.06
C ALA A 454 -5.78 1.76 20.58
N ALA A 455 -7.11 1.80 20.55
CA ALA A 455 -7.93 0.72 20.04
C ALA A 455 -7.59 0.48 18.57
N THR A 456 -7.76 -0.78 18.11
CA THR A 456 -7.43 -1.24 16.75
C THR A 456 -5.94 -1.28 16.39
N ARG A 457 -5.06 -0.80 17.27
CA ARG A 457 -3.62 -0.72 17.01
C ARG A 457 -2.83 -1.83 17.69
N PRO A 458 -1.63 -2.16 17.18
CA PRO A 458 -0.75 -3.11 17.82
C PRO A 458 -0.43 -2.74 19.28
N SER A 459 -0.24 -3.76 20.11
CA SER A 459 0.21 -3.60 21.49
C SER A 459 1.29 -4.62 21.82
N GLY A 460 2.07 -4.35 22.87
CA GLY A 460 3.23 -5.17 23.24
C GLY A 460 4.51 -4.74 22.53
N LYS A 461 5.64 -5.33 22.96
CA LYS A 461 6.95 -5.10 22.38
C LYS A 461 7.15 -6.06 21.22
N ALA A 462 7.43 -5.53 20.02
CA ALA A 462 7.72 -6.38 18.88
C ALA A 462 9.08 -7.08 19.02
N THR A 463 9.14 -8.34 18.65
CA THR A 463 10.34 -9.21 18.74
C THR A 463 10.98 -9.47 17.39
N SER A 464 10.20 -9.39 16.29
CA SER A 464 10.69 -9.51 14.93
C SER A 464 9.76 -8.79 13.95
N VAL A 465 10.26 -8.51 12.75
CA VAL A 465 9.50 -8.02 11.60
C VAL A 465 9.86 -8.78 10.33
N LYS A 466 8.90 -8.91 9.40
CA LYS A 466 9.15 -9.52 8.10
C LYS A 466 8.33 -8.86 7.01
N THR A 467 8.94 -8.63 5.85
CA THR A 467 8.24 -8.19 4.65
C THR A 467 7.67 -9.42 3.96
N ILE A 468 6.35 -9.46 3.85
CA ILE A 468 5.65 -10.54 3.16
C ILE A 468 4.72 -9.89 2.15
N LYS A 469 5.00 -10.14 0.86
CA LYS A 469 4.32 -9.47 -0.27
C LYS A 469 4.41 -7.94 -0.13
N SER A 470 3.27 -7.26 -0.02
CA SER A 470 3.11 -5.80 0.03
C SER A 470 2.88 -5.26 1.44
N LYS A 471 3.23 -6.03 2.48
CA LYS A 471 3.05 -5.65 3.89
C LYS A 471 4.25 -6.02 4.75
N VAL A 472 4.37 -5.34 5.88
CA VAL A 472 5.24 -5.71 7.00
C VAL A 472 4.39 -6.34 8.08
N TYR A 473 4.83 -7.48 8.58
CA TYR A 473 4.26 -8.20 9.71
C TYR A 473 5.21 -8.09 10.89
N ALA A 474 4.68 -8.02 12.12
CA ALA A 474 5.48 -8.07 13.32
C ALA A 474 5.02 -9.21 14.24
N THR A 475 5.93 -9.75 15.04
CA THR A 475 5.58 -10.61 16.19
C THR A 475 5.62 -9.75 17.46
N ALA A 476 4.56 -9.77 18.27
CA ALA A 476 4.51 -9.04 19.54
C ALA A 476 3.66 -9.78 20.58
N ALA A 477 4.29 -10.27 21.66
CA ALA A 477 3.63 -11.16 22.62
C ALA A 477 2.93 -12.34 21.91
N SER A 478 1.61 -12.52 22.04
CA SER A 478 0.83 -13.53 21.29
C SER A 478 0.23 -13.02 19.98
N LEU A 479 0.47 -11.75 19.63
CA LEU A 479 -0.16 -11.06 18.51
C LEU A 479 0.77 -11.04 17.31
N MET A 480 0.18 -11.24 16.13
CA MET A 480 0.82 -10.97 14.84
C MET A 480 0.09 -9.80 14.16
N PRO A 481 0.44 -8.55 14.51
CA PRO A 481 -0.05 -7.38 13.79
C PRO A 481 0.60 -7.27 12.40
N PHE A 482 -0.07 -6.59 11.48
CA PHE A 482 0.43 -6.28 10.15
C PHE A 482 -0.10 -4.94 9.63
N CYS A 483 0.73 -4.28 8.82
CA CYS A 483 0.45 -2.95 8.30
C CYS A 483 -0.57 -2.94 7.16
N ALA A 484 -0.99 -1.73 6.80
CA ALA A 484 -1.80 -1.45 5.62
C ALA A 484 -1.07 -1.84 4.33
N LEU A 485 -1.84 -2.02 3.26
CA LEU A 485 -1.30 -2.42 1.97
C LEU A 485 -0.34 -1.35 1.42
N ASN A 486 0.91 -1.72 1.15
CA ASN A 486 1.98 -0.85 0.64
C ASN A 486 2.37 0.33 1.55
N ASP A 487 1.85 0.42 2.76
CA ASP A 487 2.17 1.48 3.71
C ASP A 487 2.54 0.89 5.08
N PRO A 488 3.86 0.71 5.36
CA PRO A 488 4.33 0.15 6.62
C PRO A 488 4.22 1.15 7.78
N THR A 489 3.77 2.38 7.55
CA THR A 489 3.59 3.38 8.60
C THR A 489 2.20 3.35 9.23
N LYS A 490 1.29 2.51 8.69
CA LYS A 490 -0.14 2.44 9.07
C LYS A 490 -0.51 1.04 9.55
N TRP A 491 -1.00 0.89 10.77
CA TRP A 491 -1.25 -0.40 11.43
C TRP A 491 -2.63 -0.51 12.11
N SER A 492 -3.36 0.60 12.25
CA SER A 492 -4.74 0.60 12.72
C SER A 492 -5.63 -0.21 11.79
N SER A 493 -6.55 -1.00 12.34
CA SER A 493 -7.52 -1.77 11.55
C SER A 493 -8.55 -0.91 10.78
N ASN A 494 -8.50 0.42 10.89
CA ASN A 494 -9.25 1.31 10.00
C ASN A 494 -8.65 1.35 8.59
N GLU A 495 -7.36 1.01 8.46
CA GLU A 495 -6.61 1.13 7.22
C GLU A 495 -6.77 -0.14 6.39
N THR A 496 -6.97 0.02 5.08
CA THR A 496 -7.19 -1.12 4.19
C THR A 496 -6.00 -2.08 4.21
N GLY A 497 -6.28 -3.33 4.60
CA GLY A 497 -5.28 -4.40 4.65
C GLY A 497 -4.50 -4.50 5.97
N ALA A 498 -4.63 -3.55 6.89
CA ALA A 498 -4.04 -3.63 8.22
C ALA A 498 -4.87 -4.54 9.14
N GLY A 499 -4.25 -5.04 10.20
CA GLY A 499 -4.96 -5.87 11.17
C GLY A 499 -4.05 -6.61 12.12
N VAL A 500 -4.65 -7.52 12.90
CA VAL A 500 -3.95 -8.34 13.89
C VAL A 500 -4.57 -9.71 13.95
N ILE A 501 -3.74 -10.75 14.07
CA ILE A 501 -4.20 -12.09 14.41
C ILE A 501 -3.59 -12.48 15.75
N ASN A 502 -4.43 -12.87 16.71
CA ASN A 502 -3.97 -13.42 17.98
C ASN A 502 -3.66 -14.91 17.82
N MET A 503 -2.39 -15.28 17.84
CA MET A 503 -1.91 -16.64 17.62
C MET A 503 -2.30 -17.59 18.75
N ALA A 504 -2.44 -17.09 19.99
CA ALA A 504 -2.85 -17.89 21.14
C ALA A 504 -4.33 -18.35 21.07
N ASN A 505 -5.18 -17.62 20.33
CA ASN A 505 -6.55 -18.07 20.07
C ASN A 505 -6.61 -19.22 19.05
N GLN A 506 -5.51 -19.44 18.30
CA GLN A 506 -5.45 -20.40 17.20
C GLN A 506 -4.87 -21.74 17.66
N ASP A 507 -3.91 -21.72 18.60
CA ASP A 507 -3.41 -22.91 19.29
C ASP A 507 -2.74 -22.54 20.61
N ALA A 508 -2.81 -23.43 21.60
CA ALA A 508 -2.03 -23.29 22.83
C ALA A 508 -0.53 -23.45 22.57
N GLY A 509 0.32 -22.75 23.33
CA GLY A 509 1.76 -22.71 23.10
C GLY A 509 2.23 -21.57 22.20
N SER A 510 1.32 -20.67 21.77
CA SER A 510 1.62 -19.46 20.97
C SER A 510 1.47 -18.16 21.76
N GLU A 511 1.71 -18.20 23.07
CA GLU A 511 1.57 -17.05 23.97
C GLU A 511 2.75 -16.07 23.85
N GLU A 512 3.91 -16.56 23.43
CA GLU A 512 5.13 -15.77 23.22
C GLU A 512 5.72 -16.07 21.83
N LEU A 513 5.44 -15.19 20.87
CA LEU A 513 6.02 -15.22 19.54
C LEU A 513 7.48 -14.75 19.57
N VAL A 514 8.33 -15.41 18.80
CA VAL A 514 9.78 -15.22 18.78
C VAL A 514 10.26 -14.67 17.44
N GLY A 515 9.68 -15.16 16.34
CA GLY A 515 10.05 -14.71 15.01
C GLY A 515 9.20 -15.35 13.92
N MET A 516 9.46 -14.97 12.66
CA MET A 516 8.79 -15.55 11.51
C MET A 516 9.71 -15.61 10.29
N GLU A 517 9.47 -16.58 9.43
CA GLU A 517 10.23 -16.75 8.19
C GLU A 517 9.37 -17.35 7.08
N ILE A 518 9.71 -17.05 5.82
CA ILE A 518 9.04 -17.59 4.64
C ILE A 518 9.36 -19.08 4.52
N TYR A 519 8.32 -19.88 4.35
CA TYR A 519 8.39 -21.32 4.14
C TYR A 519 7.61 -21.67 2.88
N TYR A 520 8.32 -21.89 1.77
CA TYR A 520 7.73 -21.99 0.42
C TYR A 520 6.81 -20.80 0.10
N ASN A 521 5.51 -21.05 -0.10
CA ASN A 521 4.48 -20.05 -0.37
C ASN A 521 3.66 -19.65 0.88
N ARG A 522 4.11 -20.11 2.06
CA ARG A 522 3.52 -19.87 3.37
C ARG A 522 4.52 -19.11 4.24
N VAL A 523 4.06 -18.75 5.44
CA VAL A 523 4.91 -18.16 6.48
C VAL A 523 4.86 -19.06 7.70
N ALA A 524 6.03 -19.36 8.24
CA ALA A 524 6.20 -20.05 9.51
C ALA A 524 6.36 -19.01 10.61
N ILE A 525 5.41 -19.00 11.55
CA ILE A 525 5.41 -18.14 12.73
C ILE A 525 5.85 -18.99 13.91
N PHE A 526 6.96 -18.62 14.53
CA PHE A 526 7.58 -19.35 15.63
C PHE A 526 7.21 -18.70 16.95
N SER A 527 6.71 -19.51 17.88
CA SER A 527 6.68 -19.19 19.29
C SER A 527 7.80 -19.94 20.03
N ARG A 528 7.86 -19.80 21.36
CA ARG A 528 8.75 -20.61 22.20
C ARG A 528 8.45 -22.12 22.15
N GLY A 529 7.22 -22.53 21.85
CA GLY A 529 6.77 -23.92 22.00
C GLY A 529 6.03 -24.52 20.79
N SER A 530 5.66 -23.72 19.81
CA SER A 530 4.94 -24.14 18.60
C SER A 530 5.42 -23.37 17.36
N ILE A 531 5.18 -23.96 16.18
CA ILE A 531 5.32 -23.29 14.90
C ILE A 531 3.97 -23.36 14.19
N GLN A 532 3.41 -22.21 13.82
CA GLN A 532 2.19 -22.15 13.02
C GLN A 532 2.52 -21.77 11.57
N LEU A 533 2.00 -22.53 10.62
CA LEU A 533 2.09 -22.24 9.20
C LEU A 533 0.83 -21.52 8.72
N TRP A 534 1.03 -20.39 8.06
CA TRP A 534 -0.04 -19.55 7.55
C TRP A 534 0.10 -19.27 6.07
N GLN A 535 -1.02 -19.29 5.37
CA GLN A 535 -1.16 -18.67 4.05
C GLN A 535 -1.64 -17.25 4.27
N LEU A 536 -0.78 -16.28 3.95
CA LEU A 536 -1.06 -14.85 4.14
C LEU A 536 -1.42 -14.16 2.81
N ASP A 537 -2.39 -13.25 2.87
CA ASP A 537 -2.91 -12.52 1.73
C ASP A 537 -2.97 -11.00 1.92
N ALA A 538 -3.10 -10.28 0.80
CA ALA A 538 -3.33 -8.85 0.79
C ALA A 538 -4.70 -8.51 1.41
N ASP A 539 -5.71 -9.35 1.22
CA ASP A 539 -6.98 -9.28 1.95
C ASP A 539 -6.85 -10.04 3.29
N PRO A 540 -6.90 -9.34 4.45
CA PRO A 540 -6.77 -9.99 5.75
C PRO A 540 -7.81 -11.08 6.02
N ASN A 541 -8.98 -11.01 5.38
CA ASN A 541 -10.05 -11.99 5.54
C ASN A 541 -9.73 -13.34 4.89
N GLN A 542 -8.72 -13.40 4.02
CA GLN A 542 -8.27 -14.62 3.35
C GLN A 542 -7.05 -15.26 4.01
N ASN A 543 -6.54 -14.67 5.10
CA ASN A 543 -5.48 -15.29 5.89
C ASN A 543 -5.98 -16.60 6.50
N THR A 544 -5.25 -17.70 6.26
CA THR A 544 -5.66 -19.03 6.72
C THR A 544 -4.52 -19.77 7.41
N GLN A 545 -4.81 -20.35 8.57
CA GLN A 545 -3.90 -21.28 9.24
C GLN A 545 -3.94 -22.61 8.50
N ILE A 546 -2.77 -23.11 8.11
CA ILE A 546 -2.67 -24.35 7.33
C ILE A 546 -2.29 -25.53 8.22
N GLN A 547 -1.35 -25.32 9.14
CA GLN A 547 -0.83 -26.39 9.99
C GLN A 547 -0.24 -25.80 11.27
N VAL A 548 -0.32 -26.57 12.36
CA VAL A 548 0.44 -26.31 13.58
C VAL A 548 1.40 -27.47 13.85
N VAL A 549 2.65 -27.15 14.12
CA VAL A 549 3.70 -28.08 14.55
C VAL A 549 3.96 -27.83 16.04
N ARG A 550 3.39 -28.68 16.90
CA ARG A 550 3.46 -28.55 18.35
C ARG A 550 4.78 -29.06 18.93
N ASN A 551 5.12 -28.61 20.15
CA ASN A 551 6.32 -28.98 20.90
C ASN A 551 7.63 -28.69 20.16
N ASN A 552 7.59 -27.73 19.24
CA ASN A 552 8.72 -27.28 18.45
C ASN A 552 8.61 -25.77 18.36
N GLY A 553 9.67 -25.05 18.69
CA GLY A 553 9.67 -23.58 18.69
C GLY A 553 11.10 -23.06 18.62
N ALA A 554 11.24 -21.75 18.50
CA ALA A 554 12.54 -21.10 18.42
C ALA A 554 12.90 -20.42 19.75
N VAL A 555 14.21 -20.33 20.05
CA VAL A 555 14.70 -19.59 21.21
C VAL A 555 15.28 -18.22 20.87
N ALA A 556 15.58 -17.97 19.59
CA ALA A 556 16.16 -16.73 19.10
C ALA A 556 15.59 -16.40 17.71
N GLY A 557 14.95 -15.24 17.56
CA GLY A 557 14.34 -14.81 16.30
C GLY A 557 15.36 -14.65 15.18
N GLY A 558 16.51 -14.02 15.47
CA GLY A 558 17.60 -13.84 14.50
C GLY A 558 18.33 -15.13 14.09
N ALA A 559 18.03 -16.27 14.72
CA ALA A 559 18.55 -17.57 14.33
C ALA A 559 17.56 -18.37 13.45
N ILE A 560 16.40 -17.80 13.13
CA ILE A 560 15.44 -18.35 12.16
C ILE A 560 15.88 -17.87 10.78
N MET A 561 16.16 -18.80 9.88
CA MET A 561 16.73 -18.49 8.58
C MET A 561 16.26 -19.48 7.53
N GLN A 562 15.80 -18.95 6.40
CA GLN A 562 15.50 -19.78 5.24
C GLN A 562 16.80 -20.40 4.69
N PHE A 563 16.76 -21.70 4.40
CA PHE A 563 17.87 -22.46 3.84
C PHE A 563 17.44 -23.15 2.54
N GLY A 564 17.91 -22.63 1.40
CA GLY A 564 17.36 -23.00 0.10
C GLY A 564 15.89 -22.58 -0.05
N ASP A 565 15.15 -23.19 -0.96
CA ASP A 565 13.77 -22.77 -1.25
C ASP A 565 12.72 -23.38 -0.29
N ALA A 566 13.13 -24.38 0.49
CA ALA A 566 12.24 -25.38 1.08
C ALA A 566 12.35 -25.53 2.60
N ASP A 567 13.50 -25.19 3.17
CA ASP A 567 13.81 -25.46 4.57
C ASP A 567 13.92 -24.15 5.34
N VAL A 568 13.50 -24.16 6.60
CA VAL A 568 13.76 -23.08 7.55
C VAL A 568 14.53 -23.65 8.72
N PHE A 569 15.76 -23.21 8.90
CA PHE A 569 16.59 -23.59 10.04
C PHE A 569 16.29 -22.66 11.21
N TYR A 570 16.24 -23.23 12.42
CA TYR A 570 15.97 -22.48 13.63
C TYR A 570 16.64 -23.12 14.84
N LEU A 571 17.07 -22.28 15.77
CA LEU A 571 17.61 -22.72 17.05
C LEU A 571 16.45 -22.97 18.03
N SER A 572 16.31 -24.22 18.48
CA SER A 572 15.36 -24.68 19.47
C SER A 572 16.04 -24.91 20.82
N ALA A 573 15.26 -25.06 21.90
CA ALA A 573 15.77 -25.42 23.21
C ALA A 573 16.51 -26.77 23.23
N SER A 574 16.20 -27.67 22.27
CA SER A 574 16.85 -28.97 22.11
C SER A 574 18.00 -29.00 21.10
N GLY A 575 18.42 -27.84 20.59
CA GLY A 575 19.46 -27.72 19.57
C GLY A 575 18.93 -27.21 18.22
N LEU A 576 19.65 -27.48 17.13
CA LEU A 576 19.30 -26.90 15.83
C LEU A 576 18.38 -27.81 15.02
N ARG A 577 17.30 -27.25 14.48
CA ARG A 577 16.27 -27.99 13.74
C ARG A 577 16.02 -27.37 12.37
N SER A 578 15.51 -28.18 11.45
CA SER A 578 15.00 -27.73 10.15
C SER A 578 13.50 -28.00 10.08
N LEU A 579 12.73 -26.99 9.68
CA LEU A 579 11.34 -27.16 9.23
C LEU A 579 11.37 -27.40 7.72
N ARG A 580 10.86 -28.55 7.27
CA ARG A 580 10.87 -28.96 5.86
C ARG A 580 9.62 -29.74 5.48
N ALA A 581 9.42 -29.97 4.18
CA ALA A 581 8.33 -30.81 3.71
C ALA A 581 8.57 -32.29 4.09
N ARG A 582 7.54 -32.95 4.64
CA ARG A 582 7.57 -34.36 5.05
C ARG A 582 7.57 -35.30 3.85
N ASP A 583 6.78 -34.98 2.84
CA ASP A 583 6.52 -35.78 1.65
C ASP A 583 5.92 -34.90 0.53
N ALA A 584 5.46 -35.51 -0.56
CA ALA A 584 4.83 -34.82 -1.69
C ALA A 584 3.52 -34.09 -1.35
N SER A 585 2.97 -34.27 -0.14
CA SER A 585 1.80 -33.50 0.34
C SER A 585 2.16 -32.10 0.85
N ASN A 586 3.46 -31.79 0.94
CA ASN A 586 4.00 -30.53 1.48
C ASN A 586 3.59 -30.24 2.94
N ALA A 587 3.13 -31.25 3.68
CA ALA A 587 2.95 -31.14 5.13
C ALA A 587 4.31 -30.87 5.78
N ALA A 588 4.40 -29.86 6.64
CA ALA A 588 5.66 -29.54 7.29
C ALA A 588 5.95 -30.51 8.42
N ALA A 589 7.21 -30.89 8.54
CA ALA A 589 7.75 -31.72 9.60
C ALA A 589 9.12 -31.19 10.02
N VAL A 590 9.49 -31.50 11.26
CA VAL A 590 10.80 -31.16 11.81
C VAL A 590 11.80 -32.26 11.46
N SER A 591 13.00 -31.84 11.07
CA SER A 591 14.14 -32.70 10.81
C SER A 591 15.32 -32.31 11.70
N ASP A 592 16.03 -33.31 12.20
CA ASP A 592 17.11 -33.14 13.17
C ASP A 592 18.47 -32.85 12.52
N VAL A 593 18.56 -31.76 11.76
CA VAL A 593 19.79 -31.36 11.04
C VAL A 593 20.96 -31.07 11.99
N GLY A 594 20.67 -30.63 13.22
CA GLY A 594 21.65 -30.30 14.25
C GLY A 594 22.15 -31.47 15.08
N THR A 595 21.60 -32.69 14.95
CA THR A 595 21.94 -33.83 15.84
C THR A 595 23.45 -34.04 16.08
N PRO A 596 24.34 -33.90 15.06
CA PRO A 596 25.79 -34.04 15.27
C PRO A 596 26.40 -33.05 16.28
N VAL A 597 25.81 -31.87 16.45
CA VAL A 597 26.32 -30.76 17.28
C VAL A 597 25.38 -30.33 18.40
N ASP A 598 24.19 -30.92 18.54
CA ASP A 598 23.21 -30.54 19.55
C ASP A 598 23.78 -30.51 20.96
N LYS A 599 24.62 -31.49 21.33
CA LYS A 599 25.27 -31.51 22.64
C LYS A 599 26.08 -30.22 22.88
N LEU A 600 26.91 -29.84 21.92
CA LEU A 600 27.75 -28.65 21.99
C LEU A 600 26.91 -27.37 22.00
N LEU A 601 25.85 -27.31 21.19
CA LEU A 601 24.94 -26.17 21.14
C LEU A 601 24.22 -25.97 22.47
N ILE A 602 23.67 -27.05 23.06
CA ILE A 602 22.95 -26.99 24.33
C ILE A 602 23.87 -26.56 25.48
N GLU A 603 25.07 -27.16 25.57
CA GLU A 603 26.06 -26.77 26.58
C GLU A 603 26.45 -25.29 26.43
N HIS A 604 26.62 -24.80 25.21
CA HIS A 604 26.92 -23.40 24.94
C HIS A 604 25.74 -22.47 25.31
N MET A 605 24.51 -22.79 24.92
CA MET A 605 23.31 -22.02 25.30
C MET A 605 23.16 -21.91 26.82
N LEU A 606 23.37 -23.02 27.55
CA LEU A 606 23.33 -23.05 29.01
C LEU A 606 24.39 -22.13 29.62
N SER A 607 25.60 -22.11 29.07
CA SER A 607 26.66 -21.22 29.54
C SER A 607 26.38 -19.73 29.30
N LEU A 608 25.67 -19.39 28.22
CA LEU A 608 25.31 -18.02 27.86
C LEU A 608 24.09 -17.48 28.62
N GLY A 609 23.17 -18.38 29.01
CA GLY A 609 21.86 -18.03 29.56
C GLY A 609 20.86 -17.57 28.49
N ALA A 610 19.58 -17.47 28.90
CA ALA A 610 18.47 -17.22 27.97
C ALA A 610 18.56 -15.88 27.22
N THR A 611 18.93 -14.79 27.93
CA THR A 611 19.01 -13.44 27.34
C THR A 611 20.07 -13.35 26.24
N ASN A 612 21.24 -13.95 26.43
CA ASN A 612 22.30 -13.92 25.42
C ASN A 612 22.05 -14.95 24.31
N THR A 613 21.43 -16.09 24.63
CA THR A 613 21.00 -17.06 23.61
C THR A 613 19.99 -16.45 22.64
N ALA A 614 19.05 -15.63 23.12
CA ALA A 614 18.06 -14.94 22.28
C ALA A 614 18.68 -13.96 21.26
N LYS A 615 19.96 -13.59 21.44
CA LYS A 615 20.71 -12.72 20.51
C LYS A 615 21.38 -13.50 19.38
N ALA A 616 21.28 -14.82 19.34
CA ALA A 616 21.88 -15.61 18.27
C ALA A 616 21.46 -15.10 16.87
N ARG A 617 22.39 -15.21 15.92
CA ARG A 617 22.22 -14.72 14.54
C ARG A 617 22.58 -15.80 13.55
N ALA A 618 21.78 -15.94 12.51
CA ALA A 618 22.05 -16.85 11.41
C ALA A 618 22.25 -16.11 10.10
N ILE A 619 23.00 -16.70 9.17
CA ILE A 619 23.14 -16.23 7.80
C ILE A 619 23.45 -17.40 6.87
N VAL A 620 23.17 -17.24 5.58
CA VAL A 620 23.65 -18.15 4.53
C VAL A 620 24.75 -17.46 3.76
N GLU A 621 25.93 -18.09 3.69
CA GLU A 621 27.06 -17.57 2.94
C GLU A 621 26.73 -17.58 1.43
N PRO A 622 26.82 -16.43 0.74
CA PRO A 622 26.19 -16.25 -0.56
C PRO A 622 26.87 -16.99 -1.72
N VAL A 623 28.16 -17.34 -1.61
CA VAL A 623 28.90 -17.96 -2.72
C VAL A 623 28.80 -19.48 -2.69
N THR A 624 28.91 -20.08 -1.51
CA THR A 624 28.98 -21.53 -1.32
C THR A 624 27.71 -22.12 -0.72
N GLY A 625 26.82 -21.29 -0.16
CA GLY A 625 25.55 -21.72 0.42
C GLY A 625 25.66 -22.35 1.80
N ARG A 626 26.75 -22.10 2.54
CA ARG A 626 26.93 -22.65 3.89
C ARG A 626 26.08 -21.88 4.89
N PHE A 627 25.40 -22.60 5.77
CA PHE A 627 24.64 -21.99 6.86
C PHE A 627 25.56 -21.69 8.05
N TRP A 628 25.47 -20.49 8.59
CA TRP A 628 26.23 -20.03 9.75
C TRP A 628 25.25 -19.67 10.87
N LEU A 629 25.56 -20.11 12.08
CA LEU A 629 24.87 -19.72 13.31
C LEU A 629 25.89 -19.14 14.29
N ALA A 630 25.88 -17.83 14.47
CA ALA A 630 26.60 -17.16 15.54
C ALA A 630 25.82 -17.32 16.86
N LEU A 631 26.47 -17.91 17.85
CA LEU A 631 25.98 -18.08 19.21
C LEU A 631 27.11 -17.69 20.16
N GLY A 632 26.94 -16.56 20.87
CA GLY A 632 28.01 -16.01 21.70
C GLY A 632 29.25 -15.70 20.86
N ASN A 633 30.40 -16.23 21.26
CA ASN A 633 31.67 -16.03 20.57
C ASN A 633 31.99 -17.09 19.49
N LEU A 634 31.10 -18.05 19.23
CA LEU A 634 31.34 -19.10 18.23
C LEU A 634 30.36 -19.01 17.07
N ILE A 635 30.81 -19.38 15.88
CA ILE A 635 29.97 -19.56 14.70
C ILE A 635 29.95 -21.04 14.34
N TYR A 636 28.79 -21.67 14.42
CA TYR A 636 28.58 -23.04 13.94
C TYR A 636 28.30 -23.00 12.44
N VAL A 637 29.04 -23.77 11.66
CA VAL A 637 29.01 -23.72 10.20
C VAL A 637 28.60 -25.08 9.64
N PHE A 638 27.53 -25.08 8.86
CA PHE A 638 27.01 -26.26 8.17
C PHE A 638 27.37 -26.22 6.70
N SER A 639 28.16 -27.20 6.27
CA SER A 639 28.49 -27.46 4.88
C SER A 639 27.53 -28.51 4.33
N TYR A 640 26.67 -28.10 3.39
CA TYR A 640 25.69 -28.99 2.77
C TYR A 640 25.83 -29.00 1.26
N PHE A 641 26.23 -30.15 0.73
CA PHE A 641 26.38 -30.38 -0.71
C PHE A 641 25.72 -31.71 -1.07
N SER A 642 24.44 -31.64 -1.46
CA SER A 642 23.62 -32.82 -1.74
C SER A 642 24.22 -33.73 -2.83
N GLY A 643 24.77 -33.14 -3.90
CA GLY A 643 25.40 -33.88 -4.99
C GLY A 643 26.60 -34.75 -4.55
N SER A 644 27.39 -34.26 -3.58
CA SER A 644 28.52 -34.98 -3.00
C SER A 644 28.15 -35.77 -1.73
N LYS A 645 26.87 -35.78 -1.33
CA LYS A 645 26.37 -36.38 -0.09
C LYS A 645 27.09 -35.85 1.17
N ILE A 646 27.34 -34.55 1.22
CA ILE A 646 28.01 -33.88 2.35
C ILE A 646 26.96 -33.14 3.18
N ALA A 647 26.94 -33.42 4.48
CA ALA A 647 26.15 -32.73 5.49
C ALA A 647 26.99 -32.67 6.77
N ALA A 648 27.87 -31.66 6.84
CA ALA A 648 28.97 -31.63 7.78
C ALA A 648 28.96 -30.35 8.62
N TRP A 649 29.08 -30.52 9.93
CA TRP A 649 29.24 -29.41 10.87
C TRP A 649 30.70 -29.09 11.15
N SER A 650 30.93 -27.83 11.51
CA SER A 650 32.23 -27.29 11.93
C SER A 650 32.02 -26.03 12.76
N THR A 651 33.09 -25.49 13.33
CA THR A 651 33.03 -24.27 14.15
C THR A 651 34.07 -23.26 13.71
N TYR A 652 33.73 -21.98 13.71
CA TYR A 652 34.68 -20.87 13.60
C TYR A 652 34.74 -20.13 14.94
N ASP A 653 35.96 -19.86 15.39
CA ASP A 653 36.23 -18.91 16.46
C ASP A 653 36.76 -17.61 15.81
N PRO A 654 35.92 -16.57 15.67
CA PRO A 654 36.34 -15.29 15.13
C PRO A 654 37.25 -14.48 16.09
N GLY A 655 37.33 -14.86 17.38
CA GLY A 655 38.05 -14.10 18.40
C GLY A 655 37.27 -12.91 18.98
N PHE A 656 35.99 -12.77 18.63
CA PHE A 656 35.07 -11.75 19.14
C PHE A 656 33.64 -12.30 19.22
N THR A 657 32.70 -11.54 19.78
CA THR A 657 31.28 -11.89 19.80
C THR A 657 30.55 -11.17 18.67
N PRO A 658 30.06 -11.87 17.63
CA PRO A 658 29.24 -11.25 16.60
C PRO A 658 27.93 -10.70 17.19
N ASP A 659 27.63 -9.44 16.91
CA ASP A 659 26.35 -8.81 17.23
C ASP A 659 25.36 -8.91 16.07
N GLU A 660 25.86 -8.82 14.83
CA GLU A 660 25.04 -8.88 13.63
C GLU A 660 25.85 -9.38 12.42
N MET A 661 25.20 -10.10 11.51
CA MET A 661 25.82 -10.60 10.28
C MET A 661 24.95 -10.22 9.07
N VAL A 662 25.56 -9.64 8.04
CA VAL A 662 24.83 -9.13 6.87
C VAL A 662 25.54 -9.52 5.58
N VAL A 663 24.78 -9.91 4.57
CA VAL A 663 25.28 -10.08 3.20
C VAL A 663 25.10 -8.77 2.43
N LEU A 664 26.17 -8.29 1.81
CA LEU A 664 26.14 -7.17 0.88
C LEU A 664 27.08 -7.45 -0.29
N GLY A 665 26.53 -7.46 -1.52
CA GLY A 665 27.30 -7.67 -2.74
C GLY A 665 28.05 -9.01 -2.79
N ASN A 666 27.41 -10.10 -2.34
CA ASN A 666 28.00 -11.44 -2.17
C ASN A 666 29.14 -11.52 -1.15
N ARG A 667 29.23 -10.55 -0.23
CA ARG A 667 30.25 -10.52 0.82
C ARG A 667 29.58 -10.50 2.19
N ILE A 668 30.21 -11.16 3.17
CA ILE A 668 29.73 -11.18 4.55
C ILE A 668 30.42 -10.08 5.35
N TYR A 669 29.61 -9.22 5.94
CA TYR A 669 30.01 -8.24 6.95
C TYR A 669 29.53 -8.74 8.31
N VAL A 670 30.41 -8.71 9.30
CA VAL A 670 30.09 -9.10 10.68
C VAL A 670 30.37 -7.91 11.58
N ARG A 671 29.37 -7.47 12.34
CA ARG A 671 29.53 -6.43 13.35
C ARG A 671 29.88 -7.08 14.69
N ALA A 672 30.84 -6.50 15.40
CA ALA A 672 31.08 -6.77 16.82
C ALA A 672 31.46 -5.46 17.52
N ALA A 673 30.65 -5.06 18.50
CA ALA A 673 30.68 -3.77 19.16
C ALA A 673 30.75 -2.61 18.15
N ASP A 674 31.84 -1.84 18.18
CA ASP A 674 32.11 -0.69 17.32
C ASP A 674 32.98 -1.04 16.10
N GLU A 675 33.16 -2.32 15.78
CA GLU A 675 33.94 -2.77 14.63
C GLU A 675 33.07 -3.57 13.64
N ILE A 676 33.32 -3.37 12.34
CA ILE A 676 32.78 -4.19 11.26
C ILE A 676 33.93 -4.94 10.61
N TYR A 677 33.81 -6.26 10.58
CA TYR A 677 34.74 -7.18 9.95
C TYR A 677 34.19 -7.66 8.60
N LEU A 678 35.07 -7.85 7.64
CA LEU A 678 34.77 -8.34 6.30
C LEU A 678 35.42 -9.71 6.12
N TYR A 679 34.59 -10.73 5.90
CA TYR A 679 35.08 -12.10 5.75
C TYR A 679 35.90 -12.25 4.47
N GLY A 680 37.15 -12.66 4.61
CA GLY A 680 38.12 -12.79 3.54
C GLY A 680 38.85 -11.51 3.14
N GLY A 681 38.59 -10.36 3.77
CA GLY A 681 39.25 -9.09 3.43
C GLY A 681 38.92 -8.61 2.02
N ASP A 682 39.39 -7.43 1.60
CA ASP A 682 39.04 -6.82 0.30
C ASP A 682 39.41 -7.66 -0.94
N ASP A 683 40.37 -8.57 -0.82
CA ASP A 683 40.78 -9.51 -1.86
C ASP A 683 39.98 -10.82 -1.87
N GLU A 684 39.08 -11.02 -0.90
CA GLU A 684 38.27 -12.21 -0.68
C GLU A 684 39.06 -13.49 -0.38
N VAL A 685 40.38 -13.41 -0.26
CA VAL A 685 41.30 -14.55 -0.06
C VAL A 685 42.28 -14.31 1.08
N THR A 686 42.03 -13.32 1.94
CA THR A 686 42.83 -13.09 3.14
C THR A 686 42.58 -14.19 4.18
N TYR A 687 43.67 -14.79 4.69
CA TYR A 687 43.67 -15.76 5.79
C TYR A 687 44.48 -15.23 6.96
N ASP A 688 44.03 -15.52 8.18
CA ASP A 688 44.68 -15.12 9.43
C ASP A 688 45.48 -16.29 10.04
N ASN A 689 46.06 -16.07 11.22
CA ASN A 689 46.79 -17.08 11.98
C ASN A 689 45.86 -17.89 12.92
N CYS A 690 44.55 -17.94 12.65
CA CYS A 690 43.67 -18.78 13.46
C CYS A 690 44.15 -20.24 13.41
N THR A 691 44.08 -20.90 14.55
CA THR A 691 44.51 -22.29 14.67
C THR A 691 43.38 -23.20 14.21
N VAL A 692 43.63 -23.97 13.17
CA VAL A 692 42.75 -25.06 12.73
C VAL A 692 43.08 -26.29 13.57
N THR A 693 42.06 -26.87 14.20
CA THR A 693 42.20 -28.16 14.90
C THR A 693 41.24 -29.18 14.31
N VAL A 694 41.81 -30.31 13.89
CA VAL A 694 41.09 -31.49 13.41
C VAL A 694 41.38 -32.63 14.37
N GLU A 695 40.35 -33.18 14.99
CA GLU A 695 40.49 -34.34 15.88
C GLU A 695 39.58 -35.47 15.41
N LEU A 696 40.20 -36.60 15.07
CA LEU A 696 39.52 -37.81 14.64
C LEU A 696 39.13 -38.66 15.87
N PRO A 697 38.11 -39.52 15.75
CA PRO A 697 37.90 -40.57 16.73
C PRO A 697 39.11 -41.52 16.78
N MET A 698 39.18 -42.33 17.84
CA MET A 698 40.22 -43.35 17.91
C MET A 698 39.90 -44.47 16.93
N LEU A 699 40.81 -44.67 15.97
CA LEU A 699 40.65 -45.58 14.85
C LEU A 699 41.04 -47.00 15.28
N ASP A 700 40.12 -47.94 15.09
CA ASP A 700 40.28 -49.35 15.49
C ASP A 700 40.71 -50.28 14.33
N GLY A 701 40.76 -49.76 13.11
CA GLY A 701 41.06 -50.53 11.90
C GLY A 701 40.11 -51.71 11.66
N GLN A 702 38.84 -51.59 12.10
CA GLN A 702 37.83 -52.67 12.09
C GLN A 702 38.20 -53.89 12.94
N ALA A 703 39.15 -53.74 13.86
CA ALA A 703 39.63 -54.78 14.76
C ALA A 703 39.85 -54.22 16.18
N PRO A 704 38.77 -53.84 16.89
CA PRO A 704 38.86 -53.12 18.17
C PRO A 704 39.49 -53.91 19.33
N ALA A 705 39.60 -55.24 19.20
CA ALA A 705 40.27 -56.10 20.19
C ALA A 705 41.74 -56.42 19.85
N THR A 706 42.24 -56.00 18.69
CA THR A 706 43.60 -56.32 18.24
C THR A 706 44.55 -55.19 18.59
N SER A 707 45.63 -55.51 19.31
CA SER A 707 46.72 -54.57 19.58
C SER A 707 47.46 -54.21 18.29
N LYS A 708 47.78 -52.92 18.15
CA LYS A 708 48.41 -52.34 16.97
C LYS A 708 49.61 -51.54 17.41
N THR A 709 50.74 -51.76 16.78
CA THR A 709 51.91 -50.89 16.90
C THR A 709 51.90 -49.93 15.71
N VAL A 710 51.80 -48.63 15.98
CA VAL A 710 51.88 -47.58 14.95
C VAL A 710 53.27 -47.61 14.33
N ALA A 711 53.33 -47.57 13.00
CA ALA A 711 54.56 -47.58 12.22
C ALA A 711 54.84 -46.21 11.56
N GLY A 712 53.79 -45.48 11.18
CA GLY A 712 53.92 -44.15 10.59
C GLY A 712 52.60 -43.57 10.11
N ILE A 713 52.59 -42.26 9.85
CA ILE A 713 51.42 -41.52 9.36
C ILE A 713 51.75 -40.90 8.00
N ASP A 714 50.85 -41.04 7.03
CA ASP A 714 50.86 -40.27 5.79
C ASP A 714 49.70 -39.27 5.76
N VAL A 715 49.95 -38.09 5.20
CA VAL A 715 48.99 -36.99 5.13
C VAL A 715 49.04 -36.36 3.74
N ALA A 716 47.90 -36.15 3.10
CA ALA A 716 47.77 -35.21 1.99
C ALA A 716 47.25 -33.86 2.51
N CYS A 717 48.10 -32.85 2.43
CA CYS A 717 47.77 -31.52 2.92
C CYS A 717 48.50 -30.44 2.13
N SER A 718 47.99 -29.22 2.26
CA SER A 718 48.71 -27.98 1.97
C SER A 718 48.96 -27.21 3.26
N ASN A 719 49.99 -26.36 3.25
CA ASN A 719 50.46 -25.62 4.42
C ASN A 719 51.02 -26.55 5.52
N THR A 720 51.35 -25.98 6.67
CA THR A 720 52.06 -26.67 7.74
C THR A 720 51.09 -27.23 8.78
N TRP A 721 51.14 -28.53 9.02
CA TRP A 721 50.33 -29.26 9.99
C TRP A 721 51.20 -30.00 10.99
N SER A 722 50.96 -29.76 12.27
CA SER A 722 51.49 -30.58 13.36
C SER A 722 50.59 -31.80 13.56
N VAL A 723 51.18 -32.98 13.53
CA VAL A 723 50.50 -34.28 13.64
C VAL A 723 50.73 -34.85 15.03
N TYR A 724 49.66 -35.19 15.72
CA TYR A 724 49.66 -35.77 17.05
C TYR A 724 49.00 -37.16 17.03
N VAL A 725 49.58 -38.13 17.73
CA VAL A 725 49.12 -39.52 17.80
C VAL A 725 48.94 -39.92 19.26
N GLY A 726 47.94 -40.74 19.56
CA GLY A 726 47.85 -41.40 20.86
C GLY A 726 47.15 -42.75 20.75
N THR A 727 47.55 -43.68 21.60
CA THR A 727 47.16 -45.09 21.49
C THR A 727 46.45 -45.63 22.74
N ASP A 728 46.29 -44.81 23.78
CA ASP A 728 45.60 -45.20 25.02
C ASP A 728 44.08 -44.92 24.91
N PRO A 729 43.24 -45.97 24.81
CA PRO A 729 41.78 -45.80 24.76
C PRO A 729 41.15 -45.37 26.10
N LEU A 730 41.87 -45.49 27.24
CA LEU A 730 41.39 -45.03 28.55
C LEU A 730 41.59 -43.52 28.74
N HIS A 731 42.58 -42.94 28.05
CA HIS A 731 42.83 -41.50 28.01
C HIS A 731 42.75 -40.98 26.57
N PRO A 732 41.57 -41.06 25.93
CA PRO A 732 41.43 -40.84 24.50
C PRO A 732 41.65 -39.39 24.05
N THR A 733 41.87 -38.44 24.95
CA THR A 733 42.24 -37.05 24.63
C THR A 733 43.75 -36.80 24.67
N VAL A 734 44.53 -37.72 25.22
CA VAL A 734 45.99 -37.60 25.33
C VAL A 734 46.64 -38.01 24.02
N ARG A 735 47.46 -37.12 23.46
CA ARG A 735 48.15 -37.27 22.18
C ARG A 735 49.53 -36.62 22.24
N ASP A 736 50.53 -37.30 21.69
CA ASP A 736 51.90 -36.80 21.58
C ASP A 736 52.17 -36.26 20.18
N LEU A 737 52.92 -35.16 20.09
CA LEU A 737 53.38 -34.61 18.82
C LEU A 737 54.39 -35.56 18.18
N VAL A 738 54.08 -36.10 17.00
CA VAL A 738 54.95 -37.04 16.29
C VAL A 738 55.71 -36.40 15.12
N GLY A 739 55.23 -35.26 14.62
CA GLY A 739 55.93 -34.53 13.57
C GLY A 739 55.15 -33.35 13.02
N THR A 740 55.77 -32.66 12.07
CA THR A 740 55.16 -31.57 11.31
C THR A 740 55.33 -31.84 9.83
N VAL A 741 54.25 -31.69 9.06
CA VAL A 741 54.21 -31.89 7.61
C VAL A 741 53.85 -30.59 6.92
N THR A 742 54.57 -30.23 5.87
CA THR A 742 54.35 -28.98 5.10
C THR A 742 53.76 -29.22 3.72
N GLN A 743 53.74 -30.48 3.29
CA GLN A 743 53.25 -30.94 1.99
C GLN A 743 52.93 -32.44 2.08
N THR A 744 52.24 -32.95 1.07
CA THR A 744 51.83 -34.36 0.97
C THR A 744 52.99 -35.34 1.12
N THR A 745 52.85 -36.34 2.00
CA THR A 745 53.97 -37.24 2.40
C THR A 745 54.13 -38.51 1.57
N TYR A 746 53.15 -38.87 0.72
CA TYR A 746 53.08 -40.15 -0.02
C TYR A 746 54.33 -40.55 -0.81
N SER A 747 55.17 -39.59 -1.21
CA SER A 747 56.41 -39.82 -1.97
C SER A 747 57.68 -39.32 -1.25
N LEU A 748 57.55 -38.77 -0.04
CA LEU A 748 58.61 -38.06 0.68
C LEU A 748 59.01 -38.70 2.01
N GLY A 749 58.35 -39.80 2.38
CA GLY A 749 58.56 -40.51 3.64
C GLY A 749 57.42 -40.27 4.64
N GLN A 750 57.23 -41.22 5.56
CA GLN A 750 56.14 -41.21 6.55
C GLN A 750 56.55 -40.44 7.80
N VAL A 751 55.58 -39.80 8.47
CA VAL A 751 55.81 -39.26 9.82
C VAL A 751 55.96 -40.44 10.77
N ALA A 752 57.18 -40.67 11.26
CA ALA A 752 57.46 -41.75 12.20
C ALA A 752 56.68 -41.51 13.50
N ALA A 753 55.88 -42.50 13.89
CA ALA A 753 55.13 -42.50 15.14
C ALA A 753 55.31 -43.86 15.79
N VAL A 754 55.59 -43.89 17.09
CA VAL A 754 55.74 -45.11 17.87
C VAL A 754 54.72 -45.10 18.99
N GLY A 755 53.92 -46.15 19.07
CA GLY A 755 52.92 -46.33 20.11
C GLY A 755 52.19 -47.64 19.92
N GLU A 756 51.81 -48.29 21.01
CA GLU A 756 51.03 -49.53 20.99
C GLU A 756 49.67 -49.30 21.65
N GLY A 757 48.62 -49.87 21.07
CA GLY A 757 47.28 -49.85 21.63
C GLY A 757 46.25 -50.51 20.72
N THR A 758 45.04 -50.73 21.22
CA THR A 758 43.95 -51.31 20.41
C THR A 758 43.34 -50.29 19.45
N HIS A 759 43.43 -49.00 19.77
CA HIS A 759 42.93 -47.90 18.95
C HIS A 759 44.02 -46.84 18.76
N ILE A 760 43.96 -46.12 17.65
CA ILE A 760 44.93 -45.07 17.30
C ILE A 760 44.16 -43.79 17.04
N GLY A 761 44.35 -42.79 17.88
CA GLY A 761 43.74 -41.48 17.69
C GLY A 761 44.69 -40.48 17.06
N LEU A 762 44.12 -39.59 16.25
CA LEU A 762 44.85 -38.58 15.51
C LEU A 762 44.29 -37.19 15.79
N LYS A 763 45.21 -36.24 15.98
CA LYS A 763 44.91 -34.81 16.02
C LYS A 763 45.87 -34.08 15.10
N LEU A 764 45.35 -33.24 14.21
CA LEU A 764 46.12 -32.44 13.28
C LEU A 764 45.83 -30.96 13.55
N VAL A 765 46.89 -30.15 13.62
CA VAL A 765 46.79 -28.73 13.97
C VAL A 765 47.54 -27.89 12.93
N CYS A 766 46.88 -26.89 12.35
CA CYS A 766 47.51 -25.89 11.49
C CYS A 766 47.39 -24.51 12.13
N ALA A 767 48.52 -23.95 12.57
CA ALA A 767 48.60 -22.59 13.12
C ALA A 767 49.26 -21.60 12.14
N SER A 768 49.73 -22.08 10.99
CA SER A 768 50.38 -21.24 9.98
C SER A 768 49.38 -20.31 9.28
N ALA A 769 49.85 -19.12 8.90
CA ALA A 769 49.09 -18.18 8.08
C ALA A 769 48.89 -18.72 6.66
N GLY A 770 47.89 -18.20 5.96
CA GLY A 770 47.55 -18.59 4.59
C GLY A 770 46.51 -19.72 4.51
N ALA A 771 46.08 -20.02 3.29
CA ALA A 771 45.18 -21.14 3.02
C ALA A 771 45.81 -22.46 3.46
N ALA A 772 45.00 -23.38 3.97
CA ALA A 772 45.43 -24.71 4.36
C ALA A 772 44.33 -25.72 4.08
N THR A 773 44.73 -26.87 3.55
CA THR A 773 43.82 -27.98 3.24
C THR A 773 44.35 -29.28 3.81
N LEU A 774 43.43 -30.15 4.21
CA LEU A 774 43.69 -31.53 4.60
C LEU A 774 42.72 -32.44 3.84
N SER A 775 43.26 -33.27 2.95
CA SER A 775 42.48 -34.09 2.03
C SER A 775 42.23 -35.49 2.58
N ASN A 776 43.30 -36.19 3.01
CA ASN A 776 43.20 -37.53 3.58
C ASN A 776 44.37 -37.83 4.53
N VAL A 777 44.20 -38.89 5.34
CA VAL A 777 45.22 -39.35 6.29
C VAL A 777 45.29 -40.88 6.28
N ILE A 778 46.50 -41.43 6.33
CA ILE A 778 46.74 -42.88 6.46
C ILE A 778 47.55 -43.17 7.71
N VAL A 779 47.11 -44.17 8.47
CA VAL A 779 47.84 -44.73 9.61
C VAL A 779 48.40 -46.09 9.23
N HIS A 780 49.71 -46.24 9.19
CA HIS A 780 50.39 -47.52 9.00
C HIS A 780 50.61 -48.18 10.36
N TYR A 781 50.29 -49.46 10.48
CA TYR A 781 50.48 -50.21 11.72
C TYR A 781 50.82 -51.67 11.46
N THR A 782 51.39 -52.33 12.47
CA THR A 782 51.52 -53.79 12.52
C THR A 782 50.57 -54.35 13.56
N SER A 783 49.86 -55.43 13.21
CA SER A 783 49.03 -56.17 14.17
C SER A 783 49.94 -57.01 15.07
N VAL A 784 49.84 -56.81 16.39
CA VAL A 784 50.45 -57.71 17.36
C VAL A 784 49.46 -58.86 17.57
N GLY A 785 49.85 -60.07 17.17
CA GLY A 785 49.01 -61.26 17.36
C GLY A 785 48.67 -61.43 18.83
N SER A 786 47.39 -61.67 19.12
CA SER A 786 46.96 -62.12 20.45
C SER A 786 47.66 -63.44 20.75
N GLY A 787 48.57 -63.42 21.72
CA GLY A 787 48.99 -64.64 22.42
C GLY A 787 47.81 -65.26 23.15
#